data_AF-A0A4S2MWQ8-F1
#
_entry.id   AF-A0A4S2MWQ8-F1
#
_cell.length_a   1.000
_cell.length_b   1.000
_cell.length_c   1.000
_cell.angle_alpha   90.00
_cell.angle_beta   90.00
_cell.angle_gamma   90.00
#
_symmetry.space_group_name_H-M   'P 1'
#
loop_
_entity.id
_entity.type
_entity.pdbx_description
1 polymer ?
#
loop_
_entity_poly.entity_id
_entity_poly.type
_entity_poly.pdbx_seq_one_letter_code
_entity_poly.pdbx_strand_id
1 'polypeptide(L)'
;MHPTPWTLTSAAMDIQHTPDRVFIRTDGASGVINNSHLGGPYSLGRAFAQGFLEGLSKDGAHGVHAPPAQPGAPGCNISVDLKPLHNRGISVQVIQPAARTPIEVAGGKLLQLSSCGGDGAEGGRGGDGAKGKRGRDGTHADQYTDATDGSRGGNGGDAGNGSHGGAGGDGGMIEIFVDDQDTNLLSAVYAESRGGRGGDAGENGMPGKGGDGGRGGDGYEWSQFAGRDDNNTEIYVRKSRPPGNGGRGGKSGRLSSFVPLPGPGGRAGEIKWVVRYPGQGPLVYPSRYDFRLEGFQLSDENNDGVFEPGEHVFVHNIRVTNVGGMPTPSSWDIPVAISPTPWLSVAGATVSEKQRTLFLPRSIQPGETVTLVGSLKAMIQPPTAPSVNQSLRIKQELKLQVTMPGLEMQLPGFQYAIQFEIKYPVEVTLDANNLTAAPQNSQLKCTWRITNNSNQPLGHDSPSKRRVIVGAIGKSHLTLYQPSPSSGPNVSRELSFIPPSSTITLTEHATISPTAPTYSKTIIDIAVLLTPPPLPSFPLLEPKEVQLARHTIQVATRYVYQQDSDYLLLANNSVNGDHINQFTNFVKSHLNSNVDTWNVSLYGGLSLPTLINTSIPGQPILEGQNVLDAYPGKTIVMFGNAFSFFEHGERRIWQLCDPIKMHNLLRRGSQLVILAPEGFDNAGCRKWLDGVVFPPAVKEGDGDVFKAYDTTRPTELKSVKHLVKTLKHRLIKQQPEPNPQASSTHVYTLPPPCVLPGLSKPKALHRLATKTQKQLRRLFPGERFLIIPRLDPMKLMLLHGTSHHTRIHLIPLTTRSIPSYPIIASLSLTRRLQLQNPELYFPSSSTTSATEKKNISLISSTCTLDPETRDNIAASITTTLATELTRFLSTAAWPDTLVPRFSSSPSVDAFLQTHLPALSRFLSFHSSSPSPSPTLIPPLLTLLTPPPPRINLITLFRRDARARKFILAAVKQRFPVLEIVGEPRGVRDDGVVAVEGKVMGEGEWRGREEMGGRGRERGGREGVGGRGAVWERLIVGVGE
;
A
#
# COMPACT_ATOMS: atom_id res chain seq x y z
N MET A 1 51.19 27.69 46.87
CA MET A 1 49.91 28.38 47.11
C MET A 1 48.92 27.36 47.64
N HIS A 2 48.33 27.60 48.81
CA HIS A 2 47.30 26.73 49.37
C HIS A 2 46.04 26.79 48.49
N PRO A 3 45.47 25.65 48.06
CA PRO A 3 44.18 25.66 47.40
C PRO A 3 43.12 25.91 48.48
N THR A 4 42.43 27.05 48.41
CA THR A 4 41.17 27.24 49.13
C THR A 4 40.16 26.20 48.62
N PRO A 5 39.47 25.46 49.49
CA PRO A 5 38.45 24.51 49.07
C PRO A 5 37.30 25.31 48.42
N TRP A 6 37.12 25.13 47.12
CA TRP A 6 35.92 25.60 46.44
C TRP A 6 34.77 24.72 46.91
N THR A 7 33.96 25.22 47.83
CA THR A 7 32.71 24.59 48.22
C THR A 7 31.81 24.59 46.99
N LEU A 8 31.67 23.41 46.36
CA LEU A 8 30.60 23.11 45.40
C LEU A 8 29.28 23.56 46.04
N THR A 9 28.72 24.67 45.56
CA THR A 9 27.40 25.12 45.95
C THR A 9 26.43 23.99 45.64
N SER A 10 25.73 23.50 46.68
CA SER A 10 24.69 22.49 46.59
C SER A 10 23.79 22.75 45.38
N ALA A 11 23.45 21.72 44.60
CA ALA A 11 22.62 21.87 43.41
C ALA A 11 21.37 22.67 43.75
N ALA A 12 21.21 23.82 43.09
CA ALA A 12 20.06 24.68 43.31
C ALA A 12 18.83 23.98 42.73
N MET A 13 17.77 23.88 43.53
CA MET A 13 16.48 23.45 43.04
C MET A 13 15.95 24.51 42.08
N ASP A 14 15.71 24.14 40.83
CA ASP A 14 15.15 25.00 39.79
C ASP A 14 13.68 24.67 39.57
N ILE A 15 12.83 25.70 39.59
CA ILE A 15 11.38 25.60 39.38
C ILE A 15 11.04 26.38 38.12
N GLN A 16 10.62 25.67 37.07
CA GLN A 16 10.26 26.29 35.80
C GLN A 16 8.80 26.06 35.47
N HIS A 17 8.08 27.12 35.12
CA HIS A 17 6.70 27.05 34.66
C HIS A 17 6.65 27.14 33.13
N THR A 18 5.95 26.21 32.51
CA THR A 18 5.61 26.24 31.08
C THR A 18 4.08 26.27 30.93
N PRO A 19 3.54 26.50 29.72
CA PRO A 19 2.09 26.48 29.50
C PRO A 19 1.44 25.19 30.02
N ASP A 20 2.07 24.04 29.79
CA ASP A 20 1.47 22.73 30.07
C ASP A 20 2.10 21.99 31.25
N ARG A 21 3.24 22.45 31.78
CA ARG A 21 4.00 21.75 32.83
C ARG A 21 4.61 22.68 33.87
N VAL A 22 4.78 22.15 35.09
CA VAL A 22 5.62 22.72 36.14
C VAL A 22 6.78 21.76 36.40
N PHE A 23 8.00 22.23 36.24
CA PHE A 23 9.22 21.45 36.45
C PHE A 23 9.81 21.76 37.82
N ILE A 24 10.20 20.72 38.55
CA ILE A 24 11.05 20.79 39.73
C ILE A 24 12.30 19.97 39.41
N ARG A 25 13.45 20.63 39.26
CA ARG A 25 14.70 20.00 38.87
C ARG A 25 15.77 20.20 39.92
N THR A 26 16.56 19.15 40.15
CA THR A 26 17.74 19.19 41.03
C THR A 26 18.93 18.51 40.36
N ASP A 27 19.26 19.00 39.18
CA ASP A 27 20.30 18.39 38.36
C ASP A 27 21.68 18.70 38.99
N GLY A 28 22.49 17.65 39.14
CA GLY A 28 23.86 17.77 39.62
C GLY A 28 24.66 18.66 38.68
N ALA A 29 25.52 19.50 39.26
CA ALA A 29 26.45 20.29 38.46
C ALA A 29 27.32 19.36 37.61
N SER A 30 27.31 19.55 36.29
CA SER A 30 28.29 18.89 35.43
C SER A 30 29.70 19.28 35.88
N GLY A 31 30.63 18.33 35.85
CA GLY A 31 32.05 18.56 36.12
C GLY A 31 32.70 19.55 35.14
N VAL A 32 31.97 19.93 34.08
CA VAL A 32 32.30 21.04 33.20
C VAL A 32 32.01 22.35 33.94
N ILE A 33 33.01 22.87 34.65
CA ILE A 33 32.99 24.29 35.05
C ILE A 33 32.96 25.11 33.76
N ASN A 34 31.77 25.58 33.40
CA ASN A 34 31.56 26.46 32.27
C ASN A 34 32.19 27.82 32.59
N ASN A 35 33.48 27.99 32.29
CA ASN A 35 34.14 29.29 32.15
C ASN A 35 33.68 30.02 30.86
N SER A 36 32.49 29.71 30.33
CA SER A 36 31.96 30.21 29.08
C SER A 36 31.33 31.60 29.17
N HIS A 37 31.21 32.18 30.38
CA HIS A 37 30.85 33.60 30.54
C HIS A 37 32.01 34.59 30.31
N LEU A 38 33.23 34.11 30.03
CA LEU A 38 34.29 34.92 29.42
C LEU A 38 34.42 34.46 27.95
N GLY A 39 33.68 35.14 27.07
CA GLY A 39 33.60 34.81 25.65
C GLY A 39 34.97 34.75 24.96
N GLY A 40 35.29 33.56 24.45
CA GLY A 40 36.41 33.30 23.55
C GLY A 40 36.74 31.81 23.51
N PRO A 41 36.86 31.16 22.33
CA PRO A 41 37.12 29.71 22.20
C PRO A 41 38.53 29.26 22.64
N TYR A 42 39.23 30.04 23.46
CA TYR A 42 40.59 29.75 23.95
C TYR A 42 40.82 30.34 25.35
N SER A 43 40.13 29.87 26.40
CA SER A 43 40.52 30.19 27.78
C SER A 43 41.55 29.18 28.30
N LEU A 44 42.71 29.17 27.64
CA LEU A 44 44.00 28.58 28.04
C LEU A 44 44.63 29.37 29.21
N GLY A 45 43.87 29.62 30.27
CA GLY A 45 44.04 30.83 31.09
C GLY A 45 44.89 30.76 32.36
N ARG A 46 45.53 29.63 32.72
CA ARG A 46 46.51 29.64 33.83
C ARG A 46 47.51 28.49 33.83
N ALA A 47 47.09 27.26 33.52
CA ALA A 47 48.03 26.15 33.34
C ALA A 47 48.87 26.33 32.06
N PHE A 48 48.25 26.83 30.99
CA PHE A 48 48.98 27.18 29.76
C PHE A 48 49.90 28.38 29.95
N ALA A 49 49.51 29.39 30.74
CA ALA A 49 50.38 30.53 31.03
C ALA A 49 51.63 30.14 31.84
N GLN A 50 51.54 29.12 32.71
CA GLN A 50 52.70 28.62 33.43
C GLN A 50 53.62 27.76 32.53
N GLY A 51 53.06 26.99 31.58
CA GLY A 51 53.85 26.27 30.57
C GLY A 51 54.46 27.18 29.48
N PHE A 52 53.77 28.27 29.12
CA PHE A 52 54.23 29.20 28.07
C PHE A 52 55.30 30.18 28.59
N LEU A 53 55.25 30.57 29.87
CA LEU A 53 56.33 31.35 30.52
C LEU A 53 57.55 30.51 30.89
N GLU A 54 57.42 29.18 30.94
CA GLU A 54 58.55 28.23 30.93
C GLU A 54 58.99 27.84 29.50
N GLY A 55 58.62 28.64 28.49
CA GLY A 55 59.08 28.56 27.09
C GLY A 55 60.61 28.71 26.91
N LEU A 56 61.36 28.87 28.00
CA LEU A 56 62.72 28.36 28.09
C LEU A 56 62.68 26.85 28.41
N SER A 57 61.93 26.07 27.61
CA SER A 57 61.86 24.62 27.83
C SER A 57 63.28 24.11 27.61
N LYS A 58 63.92 23.69 28.69
CA LYS A 58 65.25 23.10 28.62
C LYS A 58 65.16 21.97 27.61
N ASP A 59 66.03 22.01 26.58
CA ASP A 59 66.06 20.97 25.57
C ASP A 59 66.00 19.58 26.23
N GLY A 60 65.03 18.77 25.82
CA GLY A 60 64.76 17.46 26.44
C GLY A 60 63.83 17.45 27.65
N ALA A 61 63.14 18.55 27.97
CA ALA A 61 62.12 18.58 29.03
C ALA A 61 60.92 17.67 28.73
N HIS A 62 60.46 16.92 29.72
CA HIS A 62 59.29 16.06 29.61
C HIS A 62 58.00 16.87 29.51
N GLY A 63 57.01 16.35 28.79
CA GLY A 63 55.67 16.91 28.72
C GLY A 63 54.95 16.80 30.07
N VAL A 64 54.17 17.83 30.41
CA VAL A 64 53.41 17.88 31.67
C VAL A 64 52.19 16.95 31.59
N HIS A 65 51.95 16.13 32.61
CA HIS A 65 50.76 15.28 32.66
C HIS A 65 49.48 16.13 32.81
N ALA A 66 48.39 15.72 32.16
CA ALA A 66 47.09 16.36 32.32
C ALA A 66 46.56 16.18 33.76
N PRO A 67 45.89 17.20 34.33
CA PRO A 67 45.22 17.03 35.62
C PRO A 67 44.05 16.03 35.48
N PRO A 68 43.67 15.33 36.56
CA PRO A 68 42.52 14.44 36.54
C PRO A 68 41.24 15.22 36.20
N ALA A 69 40.38 14.63 35.37
CA ALA A 69 39.09 15.20 35.06
C ALA A 69 38.16 15.21 36.29
N GLN A 70 37.34 16.24 36.41
CA GLN A 70 36.41 16.41 37.52
C GLN A 70 35.19 15.48 37.35
N PRO A 71 34.79 14.72 38.37
CA PRO A 71 33.55 13.96 38.32
C PRO A 71 32.32 14.89 38.33
N GLY A 72 31.23 14.45 37.72
CA GLY A 72 29.94 15.10 37.81
C GLY A 72 29.37 15.00 39.22
N ALA A 73 28.65 16.03 39.67
CA ALA A 73 28.02 16.00 40.98
C ALA A 73 26.79 15.07 40.97
N PRO A 74 26.50 14.34 42.06
CA PRO A 74 25.26 13.58 42.15
C PRO A 74 24.04 14.50 42.12
N GLY A 75 22.92 14.01 41.56
CA GLY A 75 21.63 14.68 41.65
C GLY A 75 21.13 14.72 43.09
N CYS A 76 20.37 15.75 43.47
CA CYS A 76 19.85 15.83 44.83
C CYS A 76 18.59 14.99 45.03
N ASN A 77 18.40 14.48 46.23
CA ASN A 77 17.16 13.81 46.55
C ASN A 77 16.00 14.83 46.55
N ILE A 78 14.90 14.46 45.92
CA ILE A 78 13.65 15.21 45.91
C ILE A 78 12.63 14.44 46.73
N SER A 79 12.07 15.05 47.77
CA SER A 79 10.94 14.49 48.51
C SER A 79 9.79 15.50 48.47
N VAL A 80 8.62 15.11 47.95
CA VAL A 80 7.44 15.99 47.82
C VAL A 80 6.20 15.38 48.44
N ASP A 81 5.38 16.19 49.10
CA ASP A 81 4.05 15.84 49.61
C ASP A 81 2.99 16.50 48.73
N LEU A 82 2.10 15.71 48.15
CA LEU A 82 1.07 16.17 47.23
C LEU A 82 -0.26 16.32 47.95
N LYS A 83 -0.89 17.48 47.79
CA LYS A 83 -2.22 17.79 48.33
C LYS A 83 -3.12 18.37 47.25
N PRO A 84 -4.45 18.15 47.32
CA PRO A 84 -5.37 18.74 46.37
C PRO A 84 -5.42 20.26 46.55
N LEU A 85 -5.43 20.99 45.43
CA LEU A 85 -5.66 22.43 45.41
C LEU A 85 -7.15 22.70 45.13
N HIS A 86 -7.76 23.65 45.84
CA HIS A 86 -9.20 23.98 45.72
C HIS A 86 -9.66 24.24 44.28
N ASN A 87 -8.78 24.75 43.42
CA ASN A 87 -9.06 25.05 42.00
C ASN A 87 -8.71 23.89 41.05
N ARG A 88 -8.94 22.64 41.48
CA ARG A 88 -8.73 21.43 40.67
C ARG A 88 -7.27 21.26 40.21
N GLY A 89 -6.32 21.50 41.12
CA GLY A 89 -4.88 21.43 40.86
C GLY A 89 -4.14 20.63 41.94
N ILE A 90 -2.81 20.73 41.94
CA ILE A 90 -1.93 20.09 42.92
C ILE A 90 -1.19 21.16 43.71
N SER A 91 -1.23 21.07 45.04
CA SER A 91 -0.32 21.77 45.93
C SER A 91 0.84 20.84 46.27
N VAL A 92 2.06 21.23 45.90
CA VAL A 92 3.28 20.44 46.06
C VAL A 92 4.11 21.04 47.19
N GLN A 93 4.17 20.35 48.33
CA GLN A 93 5.03 20.72 49.44
C GLN A 93 6.36 19.98 49.33
N VAL A 94 7.43 20.70 48.99
CA VAL A 94 8.76 20.11 48.83
C VAL A 94 9.42 19.97 50.19
N ILE A 95 9.57 18.72 50.65
CA ILE A 95 10.17 18.34 51.94
C ILE A 95 11.70 18.42 51.84
N GLN A 96 12.27 17.90 50.75
CA GLN A 96 13.71 17.89 50.53
C GLN A 96 14.03 18.19 49.05
N PRO A 97 14.94 19.13 48.75
CA PRO A 97 15.41 20.18 49.67
C PRO A 97 14.23 21.06 50.13
N ALA A 98 14.19 21.43 51.41
CA ALA A 98 13.03 22.12 51.97
C ALA A 98 12.76 23.46 51.26
N ALA A 99 11.62 23.58 50.58
CA ALA A 99 11.14 24.83 50.01
C ALA A 99 10.23 25.54 51.03
N ARG A 100 10.34 26.87 51.14
CA ARG A 100 9.58 27.65 52.13
C ARG A 100 8.09 27.79 51.78
N THR A 101 7.71 27.66 50.51
CA THR A 101 6.33 27.85 50.03
C THR A 101 5.90 26.66 49.17
N PRO A 102 4.68 26.14 49.36
CA PRO A 102 4.10 25.15 48.46
C PRO A 102 4.08 25.65 47.02
N ILE A 103 4.32 24.77 46.05
CA ILE A 103 4.25 25.07 44.62
C ILE A 103 2.87 24.65 44.12
N GLU A 104 2.15 25.57 43.48
CA GLU A 104 0.83 25.29 42.93
C GLU A 104 0.92 24.90 41.45
N VAL A 105 0.33 23.77 41.12
CA VAL A 105 0.17 23.27 39.75
C VAL A 105 -1.31 23.36 39.40
N ALA A 106 -1.67 24.25 38.48
CA ALA A 106 -3.04 24.41 38.04
C ALA A 106 -3.59 23.12 37.38
N GLY A 107 -4.92 22.95 37.39
CA GLY A 107 -5.60 21.86 36.70
C GLY A 107 -5.24 21.78 35.22
N GLY A 108 -5.19 20.55 34.71
CA GLY A 108 -4.76 20.24 33.34
C GLY A 108 -3.24 20.33 33.07
N LYS A 109 -2.42 20.79 34.02
CA LYS A 109 -0.95 20.82 33.88
C LYS A 109 -0.29 19.59 34.49
N LEU A 110 0.87 19.21 33.94
CA LEU A 110 1.70 18.12 34.48
C LEU A 110 2.76 18.66 35.45
N LEU A 111 2.99 17.95 36.55
CA LEU A 111 4.13 18.14 37.43
C LEU A 111 5.27 17.21 36.97
N GLN A 112 6.43 17.77 36.66
CA GLN A 112 7.62 17.01 36.27
C GLN A 112 8.73 17.17 37.32
N LEU A 113 9.09 16.08 37.98
CA LEU A 113 10.18 15.99 38.93
C LEU A 113 11.42 15.38 38.25
N SER A 114 12.57 16.02 38.38
CA SER A 114 13.83 15.55 37.78
C SER A 114 14.98 15.64 38.79
N SER A 115 15.69 14.53 38.97
CA SER A 115 16.94 14.49 39.71
C SER A 115 18.00 13.74 38.90
N CYS A 116 18.69 14.47 38.04
CA CYS A 116 19.75 13.91 37.21
C CYS A 116 21.12 14.16 37.83
N GLY A 117 22.02 13.18 37.78
CA GLY A 117 23.43 13.42 38.09
C GLY A 117 24.09 14.26 36.99
N GLY A 118 25.06 15.09 37.38
CA GLY A 118 25.83 15.91 36.45
C GLY A 118 26.78 15.06 35.60
N ASP A 119 27.08 15.52 34.39
CA ASP A 119 28.03 14.83 33.52
C ASP A 119 29.48 14.95 34.04
N GLY A 120 30.28 13.90 33.89
CA GLY A 120 31.70 13.93 34.18
C GLY A 120 32.47 14.77 33.16
N ALA A 121 33.51 15.49 33.60
CA ALA A 121 34.35 16.27 32.71
C ALA A 121 35.18 15.37 31.77
N GLU A 122 35.50 15.84 30.59
CA GLU A 122 36.39 15.14 29.67
C GLU A 122 37.83 15.05 30.23
N GLY A 123 38.54 13.98 29.89
CA GLY A 123 39.94 13.80 30.21
C GLY A 123 40.82 14.82 29.48
N GLY A 124 41.83 15.33 30.17
CA GLY A 124 42.77 16.30 29.60
C GLY A 124 43.85 15.65 28.75
N ARG A 125 44.40 16.42 27.80
CA ARG A 125 45.55 16.00 27.00
C ARG A 125 46.88 16.28 27.70
N GLY A 126 47.76 15.29 27.77
CA GLY A 126 49.13 15.43 28.26
C GLY A 126 49.97 16.30 27.34
N GLY A 127 50.88 17.09 27.90
CA GLY A 127 51.80 17.94 27.15
C GLY A 127 52.81 17.14 26.34
N ASP A 128 53.26 17.70 25.23
CA ASP A 128 54.29 17.08 24.39
C ASP A 128 55.69 17.27 25.02
N GLY A 129 56.59 16.31 24.83
CA GLY A 129 57.99 16.42 25.25
C GLY A 129 58.79 17.36 24.35
N ALA A 130 59.73 18.11 24.92
CA ALA A 130 60.57 19.05 24.18
C ALA A 130 61.66 18.34 23.36
N LYS A 131 62.06 18.94 22.23
CA LYS A 131 63.16 18.42 21.41
C LYS A 131 64.49 18.48 22.19
N GLY A 132 65.37 17.51 21.96
CA GLY A 132 66.72 17.51 22.49
C GLY A 132 67.66 18.48 21.78
N LYS A 133 68.71 18.92 22.48
CA LYS A 133 69.65 19.94 22.00
C LYS A 133 70.51 19.41 20.86
N ARG A 134 70.81 20.22 19.86
CA ARG A 134 71.80 19.83 18.84
C ARG A 134 73.21 19.77 19.47
N GLY A 135 73.98 18.73 19.12
CA GLY A 135 75.39 18.63 19.48
C GLY A 135 76.22 19.73 18.80
N ARG A 136 77.32 20.13 19.43
CA ARG A 136 78.26 21.11 18.88
C ARG A 136 79.09 20.47 17.79
N ASP A 137 79.23 21.15 16.67
CA ASP A 137 80.11 20.69 15.60
C ASP A 137 81.58 20.71 16.08
N GLY A 138 82.37 19.75 15.64
CA GLY A 138 83.81 19.66 15.90
C GLY A 138 84.58 20.69 15.08
N THR A 139 85.77 21.02 15.55
CA THR A 139 86.69 21.96 14.89
C THR A 139 87.45 21.27 13.77
N HIS A 140 87.55 21.90 12.60
CA HIS A 140 88.29 21.38 11.45
C HIS A 140 89.79 21.24 11.76
N ALA A 141 90.45 20.29 11.08
CA ALA A 141 91.90 20.14 11.14
C ALA A 141 92.59 21.34 10.48
N ASP A 142 93.79 21.66 10.91
CA ASP A 142 94.73 22.53 10.18
C ASP A 142 96.09 21.84 10.05
N GLN A 143 97.10 22.52 9.52
CA GLN A 143 98.43 21.91 9.36
C GLN A 143 99.07 21.47 10.70
N TYR A 144 98.61 22.00 11.84
CA TYR A 144 99.18 21.77 13.17
C TYR A 144 98.31 20.87 14.06
N THR A 145 97.00 20.82 13.85
CA THR A 145 96.03 20.16 14.72
C THR A 145 95.07 19.27 13.94
N ASP A 146 94.73 18.12 14.51
CA ASP A 146 93.74 17.22 13.93
C ASP A 146 92.32 17.76 14.15
N ALA A 147 91.40 17.35 13.29
CA ALA A 147 89.99 17.69 13.44
C ALA A 147 89.43 17.04 14.71
N THR A 148 88.49 17.71 15.38
CA THR A 148 87.78 17.14 16.53
C THR A 148 86.43 16.56 16.13
N ASP A 149 86.01 15.53 16.87
CA ASP A 149 84.70 14.93 16.68
C ASP A 149 83.58 15.90 17.11
N GLY A 150 82.43 15.81 16.44
CA GLY A 150 81.24 16.53 16.86
C GLY A 150 80.68 15.99 18.18
N SER A 151 80.10 16.85 19.00
CA SER A 151 79.49 16.43 20.27
C SER A 151 78.16 15.71 20.03
N ARG A 152 77.77 14.85 20.96
CA ARG A 152 76.47 14.19 20.92
C ARG A 152 75.31 15.19 21.06
N GLY A 153 74.20 14.94 20.37
CA GLY A 153 72.94 15.64 20.60
C GLY A 153 72.27 15.24 21.92
N GLY A 154 71.56 16.18 22.54
CA GLY A 154 70.74 15.96 23.75
C GLY A 154 69.52 15.10 23.44
N ASN A 155 69.03 14.36 24.43
CA ASN A 155 67.82 13.55 24.26
C ASN A 155 66.57 14.42 24.22
N GLY A 156 65.53 13.98 23.51
CA GLY A 156 64.20 14.58 23.60
C GLY A 156 63.49 14.16 24.88
N GLY A 157 62.56 14.99 25.36
CA GLY A 157 61.77 14.70 26.55
C GLY A 157 60.63 13.74 26.27
N ASP A 158 60.23 12.98 27.29
CA ASP A 158 59.11 12.04 27.19
C ASP A 158 57.76 12.78 27.09
N ALA A 159 56.77 12.10 26.53
CA ALA A 159 55.39 12.60 26.49
C ALA A 159 54.76 12.69 27.88
N GLY A 160 53.94 13.72 28.11
CA GLY A 160 53.01 13.79 29.22
C GLY A 160 51.87 12.77 29.06
N ASN A 161 51.24 12.41 30.18
CA ASN A 161 50.12 11.47 30.20
C ASN A 161 48.83 12.27 30.02
N GLY A 162 47.89 11.76 29.24
CA GLY A 162 46.51 12.22 29.31
C GLY A 162 45.89 11.83 30.65
N SER A 163 44.69 12.32 30.95
CA SER A 163 43.93 11.88 32.11
C SER A 163 42.68 11.10 31.72
N HIS A 164 42.19 10.24 32.62
CA HIS A 164 40.89 9.60 32.44
C HIS A 164 39.78 10.65 32.40
N GLY A 165 38.67 10.33 31.74
CA GLY A 165 37.44 11.11 31.87
C GLY A 165 36.85 11.01 33.27
N GLY A 166 36.18 12.07 33.71
CA GLY A 166 35.51 12.12 35.00
C GLY A 166 34.30 11.20 35.02
N ALA A 167 34.02 10.56 36.16
CA ALA A 167 32.78 9.79 36.30
C ALA A 167 31.55 10.71 36.23
N GLY A 168 30.45 10.25 35.64
CA GLY A 168 29.16 10.92 35.76
C GLY A 168 28.62 10.80 37.19
N GLY A 169 27.91 11.82 37.66
CA GLY A 169 27.26 11.80 38.96
C GLY A 169 26.07 10.84 38.98
N ASP A 170 25.78 10.21 40.12
CA ASP A 170 24.59 9.38 40.27
C ASP A 170 23.31 10.23 40.29
N GLY A 171 22.18 9.70 39.82
CA GLY A 171 20.87 10.34 39.97
C GLY A 171 20.39 10.31 41.42
N GLY A 172 19.66 11.34 41.84
CA GLY A 172 19.14 11.41 43.21
C GLY A 172 17.86 10.59 43.39
N MET A 173 17.49 10.31 44.65
CA MET A 173 16.26 9.61 44.98
C MET A 173 15.06 10.57 44.89
N ILE A 174 13.97 10.16 44.25
CA ILE A 174 12.71 10.93 44.21
C ILE A 174 11.65 10.19 45.02
N GLU A 175 11.17 10.78 46.11
CA GLU A 175 10.08 10.26 46.94
C GLU A 175 8.84 11.13 46.82
N ILE A 176 7.72 10.52 46.45
CA ILE A 176 6.45 11.22 46.24
C ILE A 176 5.46 10.70 47.26
N PHE A 177 5.09 11.54 48.22
CA PHE A 177 4.12 11.25 49.26
C PHE A 177 2.75 11.75 48.84
N VAL A 178 1.72 10.91 49.02
CA VAL A 178 0.32 11.27 48.81
C VAL A 178 -0.57 10.49 49.78
N ASP A 179 -1.68 11.07 50.19
CA ASP A 179 -2.69 10.34 50.96
C ASP A 179 -3.54 9.45 50.02
N ASP A 180 -4.03 8.31 50.52
CA ASP A 180 -4.83 7.36 49.72
C ASP A 180 -6.03 8.02 49.00
N GLN A 181 -6.69 8.96 49.70
CA GLN A 181 -7.82 9.74 49.19
C GLN A 181 -7.44 10.65 48.01
N ASP A 182 -6.16 11.00 47.85
CA ASP A 182 -5.64 11.95 46.87
C ASP A 182 -4.76 11.25 45.80
N THR A 183 -4.85 9.93 45.69
CA THR A 183 -4.09 9.15 44.69
C THR A 183 -4.42 9.53 43.24
N ASN A 184 -5.55 10.19 42.98
CA ASN A 184 -5.87 10.79 41.67
C ASN A 184 -4.81 11.81 41.20
N LEU A 185 -4.17 12.54 42.14
CA LEU A 185 -3.16 13.56 41.84
C LEU A 185 -1.94 12.97 41.11
N LEU A 186 -1.61 11.70 41.39
CA LEU A 186 -0.46 11.02 40.80
C LEU A 186 -0.54 10.88 39.27
N SER A 187 -1.76 10.93 38.70
CA SER A 187 -1.92 10.88 37.24
C SER A 187 -1.22 12.03 36.52
N ALA A 188 -1.08 13.20 37.17
CA ALA A 188 -0.43 14.38 36.60
C ALA A 188 1.05 14.48 36.97
N VAL A 189 1.63 13.48 37.65
CA VAL A 189 3.03 13.49 38.09
C VAL A 189 3.88 12.61 37.19
N TYR A 190 4.95 13.19 36.68
CA TYR A 190 6.04 12.51 36.00
C TYR A 190 7.32 12.69 36.81
N ALA A 191 8.05 11.60 37.03
CA ALA A 191 9.30 11.64 37.77
C ALA A 191 10.39 10.93 37.00
N GLU A 192 11.60 11.48 37.06
CA GLU A 192 12.76 10.99 36.34
C GLU A 192 14.02 11.16 37.18
N SER A 193 14.74 10.06 37.37
CA SER A 193 16.06 10.08 38.01
C SER A 193 17.05 9.29 37.16
N ARG A 194 18.12 9.96 36.73
CA ARG A 194 19.13 9.39 35.83
C ARG A 194 20.52 9.76 36.32
N GLY A 195 21.49 8.87 36.12
CA GLY A 195 22.90 9.23 36.31
C GLY A 195 23.39 10.09 35.15
N GLY A 196 24.37 10.94 35.42
CA GLY A 196 25.07 11.73 34.41
C GLY A 196 25.95 10.85 33.53
N ARG A 197 26.28 11.34 32.33
CA ARG A 197 27.21 10.67 31.42
C ARG A 197 28.64 10.78 31.96
N GLY A 198 29.43 9.71 31.84
CA GLY A 198 30.87 9.80 32.11
C GLY A 198 31.60 10.58 31.01
N GLY A 199 32.63 11.33 31.39
CA GLY A 199 33.44 12.11 30.46
C GLY A 199 34.32 11.22 29.56
N ASP A 200 34.63 11.70 28.37
CA ASP A 200 35.46 10.95 27.43
C ASP A 200 36.94 10.91 27.89
N ALA A 201 37.71 9.93 27.41
CA ALA A 201 39.10 9.76 27.79
C ALA A 201 39.98 10.88 27.22
N GLY A 202 41.00 11.33 27.97
CA GLY A 202 42.00 12.27 27.48
C GLY A 202 43.02 11.62 26.55
N GLU A 203 43.98 12.40 26.06
CA GLU A 203 45.01 11.95 25.13
C GLU A 203 46.42 12.10 25.72
N ASN A 204 47.33 11.18 25.42
CA ASN A 204 48.74 11.38 25.78
C ASN A 204 49.40 12.45 24.90
N GLY A 205 50.46 13.06 25.42
CA GLY A 205 51.34 13.91 24.62
C GLY A 205 52.20 13.09 23.65
N MET A 206 52.87 13.80 22.74
CA MET A 206 53.86 13.24 21.84
C MET A 206 55.26 13.37 22.44
N PRO A 207 56.16 12.38 22.28
CA PRO A 207 57.53 12.51 22.77
C PRO A 207 58.32 13.51 21.94
N GLY A 208 59.24 14.20 22.61
CA GLY A 208 60.23 15.07 21.98
C GLY A 208 61.24 14.26 21.17
N LYS A 209 61.60 14.77 20.00
CA LYS A 209 62.65 14.15 19.18
C LYS A 209 64.02 14.37 19.81
N GLY A 210 64.93 13.40 19.67
CA GLY A 210 66.34 13.60 20.02
C GLY A 210 66.96 14.73 19.20
N GLY A 211 67.92 15.44 19.79
CA GLY A 211 68.70 16.45 19.09
C GLY A 211 69.73 15.80 18.17
N ASP A 212 70.01 16.43 17.04
CA ASP A 212 70.99 15.91 16.09
C ASP A 212 72.40 15.99 16.70
N GLY A 213 73.29 15.06 16.34
CA GLY A 213 74.70 15.17 16.73
C GLY A 213 75.38 16.34 16.01
N GLY A 214 76.46 16.86 16.59
CA GLY A 214 77.33 17.80 15.92
C GLY A 214 78.09 17.11 14.79
N ARG A 215 78.38 17.81 13.71
CA ARG A 215 79.24 17.31 12.64
C ARG A 215 80.68 17.21 13.14
N GLY A 216 81.47 16.26 12.67
CA GLY A 216 82.91 16.27 12.94
C GLY A 216 83.60 17.36 12.15
N GLY A 217 84.76 17.82 12.61
CA GLY A 217 85.57 18.76 11.85
C GLY A 217 86.10 18.13 10.56
N ASP A 218 86.17 18.89 9.48
CA ASP A 218 86.74 18.39 8.22
C ASP A 218 88.25 18.19 8.32
N GLY A 219 88.78 17.25 7.53
CA GLY A 219 90.22 16.99 7.42
C GLY A 219 90.93 18.09 6.63
N TYR A 220 92.26 18.11 6.72
CA TYR A 220 93.08 19.14 6.07
C TYR A 220 94.24 18.50 5.32
N GLU A 221 94.40 18.85 4.04
CA GLU A 221 95.50 18.40 3.21
C GLU A 221 96.35 19.59 2.76
N TRP A 222 97.66 19.46 2.82
CA TRP A 222 98.59 20.48 2.36
C TRP A 222 99.82 19.86 1.72
N SER A 223 100.48 20.63 0.87
CA SER A 223 101.71 20.21 0.19
C SER A 223 102.89 20.90 0.86
N GLN A 224 103.83 20.12 1.38
CA GLN A 224 105.03 20.63 2.03
C GLN A 224 106.24 20.39 1.12
N PHE A 225 107.02 21.43 0.89
CA PHE A 225 108.22 21.34 0.08
C PHE A 225 109.21 20.35 0.72
N ALA A 226 109.66 19.35 -0.05
CA ALA A 226 110.50 18.26 0.44
C ALA A 226 111.92 18.27 -0.17
N GLY A 227 112.18 19.12 -1.16
CA GLY A 227 113.47 19.28 -1.82
C GLY A 227 113.32 19.57 -3.31
N ARG A 228 114.45 19.63 -4.04
CA ARG A 228 114.45 19.67 -5.51
C ARG A 228 115.03 18.37 -6.05
N ASP A 229 114.49 17.89 -7.16
CA ASP A 229 115.06 16.74 -7.87
C ASP A 229 116.37 17.13 -8.61
N ASP A 230 117.02 16.13 -9.21
CA ASP A 230 118.28 16.30 -9.94
C ASP A 230 118.17 17.23 -11.17
N ASN A 231 116.93 17.50 -11.63
CA ASN A 231 116.62 18.47 -12.68
C ASN A 231 116.27 19.86 -12.12
N ASN A 232 116.50 20.08 -10.81
CA ASN A 232 116.20 21.30 -10.06
C ASN A 232 114.69 21.62 -9.97
N THR A 233 113.82 20.61 -10.11
CA THR A 233 112.36 20.75 -10.00
C THR A 233 111.94 20.60 -8.54
N GLU A 234 111.13 21.52 -8.03
CA GLU A 234 110.64 21.47 -6.65
C GLU A 234 109.68 20.30 -6.42
N ILE A 235 110.07 19.37 -5.55
CA ILE A 235 109.25 18.25 -5.11
C ILE A 235 108.48 18.68 -3.86
N TYR A 236 107.16 18.59 -3.95
CA TYR A 236 106.27 18.76 -2.80
C TYR A 236 105.70 17.40 -2.37
N VAL A 237 105.76 17.10 -1.08
CA VAL A 237 105.12 15.92 -0.49
C VAL A 237 103.78 16.35 0.10
N ARG A 238 102.71 15.71 -0.36
CA ARG A 238 101.36 15.95 0.16
C ARG A 238 101.19 15.25 1.50
N LYS A 239 100.80 16.00 2.53
CA LYS A 239 100.42 15.50 3.85
C LYS A 239 98.93 15.75 4.08
N SER A 240 98.28 14.84 4.78
CA SER A 240 96.86 14.95 5.13
C SER A 240 96.61 14.58 6.60
N ARG A 241 95.65 15.25 7.21
CA ARG A 241 95.07 14.91 8.52
C ARG A 241 93.60 14.54 8.33
N PRO A 242 93.13 13.43 8.94
CA PRO A 242 91.79 12.93 8.72
C PRO A 242 90.72 13.85 9.35
N PRO A 243 89.48 13.82 8.83
CA PRO A 243 88.35 14.49 9.48
C PRO A 243 87.99 13.83 10.81
N GLY A 244 87.36 14.61 11.70
CA GLY A 244 86.72 14.15 12.92
C GLY A 244 85.39 13.46 12.59
N ASN A 245 84.97 12.55 13.47
CA ASN A 245 83.69 11.84 13.34
C ASN A 245 82.51 12.75 13.74
N GLY A 246 81.37 12.55 13.08
CA GLY A 246 80.11 13.14 13.53
C GLY A 246 79.71 12.62 14.91
N GLY A 247 79.25 13.52 15.78
CA GLY A 247 78.61 13.18 17.03
C GLY A 247 77.34 12.38 16.81
N ARG A 248 77.02 11.48 17.75
CA ARG A 248 75.78 10.70 17.68
C ARG A 248 74.56 11.58 17.97
N GLY A 249 73.42 11.29 17.35
CA GLY A 249 72.15 11.90 17.74
C GLY A 249 71.76 11.55 19.19
N GLY A 250 70.98 12.44 19.80
CA GLY A 250 70.24 12.16 21.02
C GLY A 250 69.11 11.16 20.76
N LYS A 251 68.67 10.47 21.82
CA LYS A 251 67.51 9.58 21.74
C LYS A 251 66.24 10.41 21.79
N SER A 252 65.21 10.04 21.03
CA SER A 252 63.86 10.59 21.24
C SER A 252 63.33 10.17 22.61
N GLY A 253 62.47 11.01 23.17
CA GLY A 253 61.71 10.69 24.36
C GLY A 253 60.77 9.50 24.12
N ARG A 254 60.27 8.95 25.22
CA ARG A 254 59.34 7.82 25.23
C ARG A 254 57.91 8.32 25.10
N LEU A 255 57.11 7.57 24.33
CA LEU A 255 55.66 7.67 24.41
C LEU A 255 55.21 7.26 25.82
N SER A 256 54.18 7.92 26.34
CA SER A 256 53.55 7.49 27.57
C SER A 256 52.88 6.12 27.37
N SER A 257 53.11 5.20 28.30
CA SER A 257 52.40 3.91 28.35
C SER A 257 51.07 3.99 29.09
N PHE A 258 50.70 5.17 29.61
CA PHE A 258 49.43 5.38 30.28
C PHE A 258 48.30 5.28 29.24
N VAL A 259 47.23 4.56 29.54
CA VAL A 259 46.06 4.47 28.66
C VAL A 259 44.92 5.21 29.34
N PRO A 260 44.61 6.45 28.92
CA PRO A 260 43.42 7.14 29.38
C PRO A 260 42.18 6.30 29.08
N LEU A 261 41.22 6.36 29.99
CA LEU A 261 39.96 5.61 29.95
C LEU A 261 38.81 6.60 30.08
N PRO A 262 37.67 6.35 29.42
CA PRO A 262 36.48 7.16 29.65
C PRO A 262 36.00 6.96 31.09
N GLY A 263 35.39 8.00 31.65
CA GLY A 263 34.74 7.91 32.94
C GLY A 263 33.50 7.01 32.88
N PRO A 264 33.18 6.26 33.94
CA PRO A 264 31.94 5.51 34.00
C PRO A 264 30.74 6.48 34.06
N GLY A 265 29.62 6.10 33.46
CA GLY A 265 28.34 6.80 33.68
C GLY A 265 27.85 6.63 35.11
N GLY A 266 27.14 7.64 35.63
CA GLY A 266 26.48 7.57 36.92
C GLY A 266 25.33 6.56 36.92
N ARG A 267 24.99 6.05 38.10
CA ARG A 267 23.84 5.16 38.31
C ARG A 267 22.55 5.98 38.26
N ALA A 268 21.47 5.40 37.72
CA ALA A 268 20.15 5.99 37.89
C ALA A 268 19.75 5.95 39.38
N GLY A 269 19.09 7.00 39.86
CA GLY A 269 18.53 7.00 41.20
C GLY A 269 17.22 6.21 41.26
N GLU A 270 16.63 6.19 42.45
CA GLU A 270 15.41 5.45 42.74
C GLU A 270 14.20 6.40 42.79
N ILE A 271 13.05 5.97 42.26
CA ILE A 271 11.79 6.70 42.38
C ILE A 271 10.84 5.87 43.24
N LYS A 272 10.34 6.45 44.33
CA LYS A 272 9.40 5.82 45.25
C LYS A 272 8.08 6.56 45.29
N TRP A 273 7.00 5.81 45.10
CA TRP A 273 5.63 6.30 45.22
C TRP A 273 5.09 5.85 46.56
N VAL A 274 4.94 6.78 47.50
CA VAL A 274 4.62 6.48 48.90
C VAL A 274 3.18 6.92 49.19
N VAL A 275 2.29 5.96 49.39
CA VAL A 275 0.87 6.23 49.69
C VAL A 275 0.62 6.05 51.18
N ARG A 276 0.04 7.06 51.83
CA ARG A 276 -0.34 7.02 53.25
C ARG A 276 -1.78 6.53 53.39
N TYR A 277 -1.93 5.35 53.97
CA TYR A 277 -3.23 4.78 54.31
C TYR A 277 -3.58 5.06 55.78
N PRO A 278 -4.82 5.46 56.10
CA PRO A 278 -5.26 5.59 57.48
C PRO A 278 -5.11 4.26 58.23
N GLY A 279 -4.24 4.23 59.24
CA GLY A 279 -4.06 3.08 60.14
C GLY A 279 -3.15 1.93 59.65
N GLN A 280 -2.68 1.93 58.40
CA GLN A 280 -1.81 0.86 57.86
C GLN A 280 -0.35 1.28 57.63
N GLY A 281 -0.01 2.54 57.89
CA GLY A 281 1.31 3.11 57.61
C GLY A 281 1.51 3.41 56.11
N PRO A 282 2.67 3.99 55.74
CA PRO A 282 2.98 4.28 54.35
C PRO A 282 3.33 2.99 53.58
N LEU A 283 2.68 2.77 52.43
CA LEU A 283 3.05 1.73 51.48
C LEU A 283 3.87 2.33 50.33
N VAL A 284 4.91 1.61 49.91
CA VAL A 284 5.82 2.04 48.85
C VAL A 284 5.57 1.21 47.60
N TYR A 285 5.33 1.89 46.48
CA TYR A 285 5.12 1.27 45.17
C TYR A 285 6.27 1.62 44.21
N PRO A 286 6.65 0.67 43.33
CA PRO A 286 7.74 0.88 42.37
C PRO A 286 7.36 1.83 41.22
N SER A 287 6.07 1.97 40.93
CA SER A 287 5.54 2.94 39.97
C SER A 287 4.08 3.29 40.30
N ARG A 288 3.62 4.45 39.84
CA ARG A 288 2.20 4.82 39.91
C ARG A 288 1.31 3.89 39.07
N TYR A 289 0.00 3.94 39.28
CA TYR A 289 -0.94 3.31 38.35
C TYR A 289 -0.83 3.95 36.96
N ASP A 290 -1.12 3.17 35.94
CA ASP A 290 -1.22 3.64 34.57
C ASP A 290 -2.28 2.85 33.82
N PHE A 291 -3.22 3.55 33.20
CA PHE A 291 -4.34 2.90 32.53
C PHE A 291 -4.02 2.68 31.06
N ARG A 292 -4.26 1.46 30.59
CA ARG A 292 -4.23 1.11 29.18
C ARG A 292 -5.59 0.62 28.73
N LEU A 293 -6.16 1.29 27.73
CA LEU A 293 -7.37 0.82 27.06
C LEU A 293 -7.00 -0.31 26.09
N GLU A 294 -7.41 -1.54 26.39
CA GLU A 294 -7.14 -2.72 25.54
C GLU A 294 -8.07 -2.78 24.33
N GLY A 295 -9.26 -2.19 24.44
CA GLY A 295 -10.21 -2.06 23.34
C GLY A 295 -11.66 -2.05 23.80
N PHE A 296 -12.55 -1.89 22.83
CA PHE A 296 -14.01 -1.89 23.01
C PHE A 296 -14.68 -2.41 21.74
N GLN A 297 -15.99 -2.59 21.76
CA GLN A 297 -16.80 -2.99 20.62
C GLN A 297 -17.87 -1.94 20.31
N LEU A 298 -18.25 -1.86 19.04
CA LEU A 298 -19.31 -0.99 18.55
C LEU A 298 -20.50 -1.85 18.10
N SER A 299 -21.70 -1.39 18.42
CA SER A 299 -22.94 -1.91 17.83
C SER A 299 -23.85 -0.75 17.42
N ASP A 300 -24.54 -0.91 16.29
CA ASP A 300 -25.60 0.00 15.84
C ASP A 300 -26.91 -0.25 16.63
N GLU A 301 -27.84 0.69 16.59
CA GLU A 301 -29.05 0.67 17.44
C GLU A 301 -30.04 -0.44 17.09
N ASN A 302 -30.08 -0.84 15.82
CA ASN A 302 -31.07 -1.77 15.29
C ASN A 302 -30.45 -3.15 14.90
N ASN A 303 -29.13 -3.31 15.03
CA ASN A 303 -28.34 -4.47 14.61
C ASN A 303 -28.54 -4.83 13.13
N ASP A 304 -28.66 -3.83 12.26
CA ASP A 304 -28.69 -4.02 10.81
C ASP A 304 -27.29 -3.92 10.16
N GLY A 305 -26.26 -3.64 10.96
CA GLY A 305 -24.86 -3.55 10.53
C GLY A 305 -24.52 -2.28 9.77
N VAL A 306 -25.41 -1.29 9.77
CA VAL A 306 -25.19 0.04 9.22
C VAL A 306 -25.25 1.04 10.36
N PHE A 307 -24.27 1.94 10.43
CA PHE A 307 -24.32 3.08 11.34
C PHE A 307 -24.93 4.25 10.57
N GLU A 308 -26.20 4.56 10.81
CA GLU A 308 -26.94 5.53 10.03
C GLU A 308 -27.14 6.87 10.78
N PRO A 309 -27.23 8.00 10.06
CA PRO A 309 -27.55 9.27 10.71
C PRO A 309 -28.95 9.27 11.35
N GLY A 310 -29.02 9.71 12.60
CA GLY A 310 -30.24 9.69 13.43
C GLY A 310 -30.34 8.48 14.36
N GLU A 311 -29.44 7.50 14.24
CA GLU A 311 -29.31 6.37 15.16
C GLU A 311 -28.31 6.66 16.27
N HIS A 312 -28.33 5.83 17.30
CA HIS A 312 -27.26 5.78 18.27
C HIS A 312 -26.22 4.69 17.98
N VAL A 313 -24.96 5.04 18.16
CA VAL A 313 -23.87 4.07 18.32
C VAL A 313 -23.73 3.69 19.79
N PHE A 314 -23.61 2.39 20.05
CA PHE A 314 -23.35 1.84 21.36
C PHE A 314 -21.90 1.38 21.45
N VAL A 315 -21.23 1.76 22.53
CA VAL A 315 -19.88 1.29 22.85
C VAL A 315 -19.95 0.44 24.10
N HIS A 316 -19.57 -0.83 23.99
CA HIS A 316 -19.63 -1.79 25.09
C HIS A 316 -18.37 -2.66 25.11
N ASN A 317 -18.28 -3.57 26.08
CA ASN A 317 -17.11 -4.44 26.30
C ASN A 317 -15.79 -3.65 26.37
N ILE A 318 -15.83 -2.51 27.06
CA ILE A 318 -14.66 -1.63 27.25
C ILE A 318 -13.73 -2.32 28.24
N ARG A 319 -12.53 -2.69 27.79
CA ARG A 319 -11.53 -3.40 28.58
C ARG A 319 -10.37 -2.49 28.93
N VAL A 320 -10.09 -2.35 30.22
CA VAL A 320 -9.05 -1.45 30.75
C VAL A 320 -8.12 -2.26 31.63
N THR A 321 -6.82 -2.12 31.41
CA THR A 321 -5.77 -2.76 32.22
C THR A 321 -5.02 -1.70 33.00
N ASN A 322 -4.73 -1.95 34.27
CA ASN A 322 -3.74 -1.18 35.00
C ASN A 322 -2.35 -1.77 34.73
N VAL A 323 -1.51 -1.09 33.95
CA VAL A 323 -0.14 -1.52 33.62
C VAL A 323 0.92 -0.93 34.56
N GLY A 324 0.49 -0.13 35.54
CA GLY A 324 1.35 0.43 36.57
C GLY A 324 1.64 -0.54 37.72
N GLY A 325 2.46 -0.10 38.67
CA GLY A 325 2.93 -0.89 39.83
C GLY A 325 2.11 -0.68 41.10
N MET A 326 1.07 0.15 41.05
CA MET A 326 0.20 0.51 42.17
C MET A 326 -1.27 0.33 41.78
N PRO A 327 -2.17 -0.04 42.72
CA PRO A 327 -3.60 -0.04 42.46
C PRO A 327 -4.13 1.33 42.01
N THR A 328 -5.20 1.34 41.23
CA THR A 328 -5.85 2.59 40.82
C THR A 328 -6.54 3.27 42.02
N PRO A 329 -6.87 4.58 41.93
CA PRO A 329 -7.49 5.30 43.03
C PRO A 329 -8.77 4.60 43.54
N SER A 330 -8.88 4.44 44.86
CA SER A 330 -10.00 3.79 45.53
C SER A 330 -11.14 4.78 45.86
N SER A 331 -10.80 6.05 46.04
CA SER A 331 -11.74 7.10 46.46
C SER A 331 -12.44 7.84 45.31
N TRP A 332 -12.05 7.59 44.06
CA TRP A 332 -12.51 8.37 42.91
C TRP A 332 -13.25 7.50 41.89
N ASP A 333 -14.42 7.98 41.49
CA ASP A 333 -15.15 7.42 40.34
C ASP A 333 -14.62 8.08 39.07
N ILE A 334 -13.78 7.36 38.32
CA ILE A 334 -13.10 7.90 37.14
C ILE A 334 -14.00 7.73 35.91
N PRO A 335 -14.52 8.82 35.32
CA PRO A 335 -15.47 8.76 34.22
C PRO A 335 -14.80 8.40 32.89
N VAL A 336 -15.41 7.46 32.18
CA VAL A 336 -15.12 7.08 30.79
C VAL A 336 -16.28 7.56 29.93
N ALA A 337 -15.98 8.37 28.92
CA ALA A 337 -16.98 8.92 28.01
C ALA A 337 -16.51 8.80 26.55
N ILE A 338 -17.44 8.93 25.61
CA ILE A 338 -17.11 9.04 24.19
C ILE A 338 -16.58 10.47 23.94
N SER A 339 -15.51 10.60 23.16
CA SER A 339 -15.03 11.90 22.70
C SER A 339 -15.98 12.44 21.62
N PRO A 340 -16.56 13.65 21.80
CA PRO A 340 -17.52 14.19 20.85
C PRO A 340 -16.85 14.53 19.52
N THR A 341 -17.58 14.37 18.42
CA THR A 341 -17.13 14.72 17.07
C THR A 341 -18.25 15.44 16.32
N PRO A 342 -18.00 16.07 15.15
CA PRO A 342 -19.07 16.71 14.38
C PRO A 342 -20.23 15.77 14.01
N TRP A 343 -19.96 14.46 13.96
CA TRP A 343 -20.95 13.43 13.63
C TRP A 343 -21.47 12.68 14.85
N LEU A 344 -20.81 12.76 16.01
CA LEU A 344 -21.20 12.04 17.21
C LEU A 344 -21.50 13.03 18.33
N SER A 345 -22.79 13.16 18.66
CA SER A 345 -23.22 13.89 19.85
C SER A 345 -23.43 12.96 21.03
N VAL A 346 -22.73 13.22 22.12
CA VAL A 346 -22.94 12.59 23.42
C VAL A 346 -23.95 13.40 24.28
N ALA A 347 -24.24 14.63 23.84
CA ALA A 347 -25.17 15.54 24.50
C ALA A 347 -26.51 15.56 23.74
N GLY A 348 -27.54 14.98 24.33
CA GLY A 348 -28.89 15.00 23.76
C GLY A 348 -29.93 14.50 24.75
N ALA A 349 -31.15 15.02 24.66
CA ALA A 349 -32.27 14.61 25.50
C ALA A 349 -32.57 13.10 25.41
N THR A 350 -32.11 12.43 24.35
CA THR A 350 -32.29 11.00 24.10
C THR A 350 -31.26 10.10 24.78
N VAL A 351 -30.13 10.65 25.26
CA VAL A 351 -29.09 9.88 25.93
C VAL A 351 -29.16 10.13 27.43
N SER A 352 -29.55 9.09 28.18
CA SER A 352 -29.60 9.14 29.65
C SER A 352 -28.20 9.36 30.24
N GLU A 353 -28.11 10.01 31.40
CA GLU A 353 -26.83 10.30 32.05
C GLU A 353 -25.99 9.04 32.29
N LYS A 354 -26.63 7.92 32.68
CA LYS A 354 -26.00 6.60 32.86
C LYS A 354 -25.41 6.00 31.58
N GLN A 355 -25.81 6.49 30.41
CA GLN A 355 -25.30 6.04 29.10
C GLN A 355 -24.32 7.04 28.48
N ARG A 356 -24.14 8.23 29.07
CA ARG A 356 -23.12 9.20 28.64
C ARG A 356 -21.75 8.88 29.22
N THR A 357 -21.76 8.33 30.42
CA THR A 357 -20.55 8.10 31.21
C THR A 357 -20.64 6.75 31.90
N LEU A 358 -19.59 5.96 31.79
CA LEU A 358 -19.33 4.79 32.62
C LEU A 358 -18.20 5.15 33.59
N PHE A 359 -18.05 4.40 34.67
CA PHE A 359 -16.99 4.63 35.64
C PHE A 359 -16.06 3.43 35.70
N LEU A 360 -14.75 3.70 35.78
CA LEU A 360 -13.79 2.64 36.06
C LEU A 360 -14.05 2.06 37.46
N PRO A 361 -13.94 0.73 37.65
CA PRO A 361 -13.91 0.13 38.97
C PRO A 361 -12.82 0.79 39.84
N ARG A 362 -13.14 0.97 41.12
CA ARG A 362 -12.19 1.47 42.12
C ARG A 362 -11.14 0.39 42.41
N SER A 363 -9.87 0.79 42.60
CA SER A 363 -8.78 -0.10 43.03
C SER A 363 -8.50 -1.31 42.13
N ILE A 364 -8.36 -1.07 40.82
CA ILE A 364 -7.88 -2.07 39.85
C ILE A 364 -6.41 -2.38 40.16
N GLN A 365 -6.09 -3.63 40.43
CA GLN A 365 -4.77 -4.07 40.86
C GLN A 365 -3.73 -3.97 39.73
N PRO A 366 -2.43 -3.87 40.04
CA PRO A 366 -1.36 -3.96 39.05
C PRO A 366 -1.48 -5.21 38.16
N GLY A 367 -1.52 -5.02 36.85
CA GLY A 367 -1.69 -6.08 35.85
C GLY A 367 -3.12 -6.59 35.66
N GLU A 368 -4.09 -6.14 36.46
CA GLU A 368 -5.49 -6.54 36.34
C GLU A 368 -6.17 -5.87 35.14
N THR A 369 -6.90 -6.67 34.36
CA THR A 369 -7.78 -6.19 33.27
C THR A 369 -9.23 -6.32 33.69
N VAL A 370 -9.96 -5.21 33.66
CA VAL A 370 -11.38 -5.15 33.98
C VAL A 370 -12.21 -4.83 32.74
N THR A 371 -13.42 -5.38 32.67
CA THR A 371 -14.42 -5.02 31.65
C THR A 371 -15.50 -4.15 32.29
N LEU A 372 -15.73 -2.96 31.75
CA LEU A 372 -16.74 -2.05 32.29
C LEU A 372 -18.14 -2.61 32.02
N VAL A 373 -18.97 -2.62 33.06
CA VAL A 373 -20.38 -3.04 32.98
C VAL A 373 -21.22 -1.90 32.43
N GLY A 374 -21.96 -2.17 31.36
CA GLY A 374 -22.83 -1.20 30.69
C GLY A 374 -22.36 -0.86 29.28
N SER A 375 -22.93 0.22 28.73
CA SER A 375 -22.62 0.70 27.39
C SER A 375 -22.69 2.23 27.35
N LEU A 376 -21.73 2.86 26.67
CA LEU A 376 -21.83 4.26 26.30
C LEU A 376 -22.70 4.40 25.04
N LYS A 377 -23.41 5.50 24.91
CA LYS A 377 -24.34 5.78 23.81
C LYS A 377 -24.05 7.17 23.24
N ALA A 378 -23.91 7.27 21.92
CA ALA A 378 -23.78 8.55 21.22
C ALA A 378 -24.72 8.59 20.00
N MET A 379 -25.32 9.75 19.74
CA MET A 379 -26.22 9.97 18.60
C MET A 379 -25.42 10.37 17.36
N ILE A 380 -25.64 9.67 16.24
CA ILE A 380 -25.08 10.01 14.94
C ILE A 380 -25.88 11.18 14.36
N GLN A 381 -25.22 12.33 14.15
CA GLN A 381 -25.88 13.54 13.68
C GLN A 381 -26.28 13.42 12.20
N PRO A 382 -27.51 13.81 11.82
CA PRO A 382 -27.91 13.88 10.42
C PRO A 382 -27.11 14.97 9.68
N PRO A 383 -26.77 14.77 8.40
CA PRO A 383 -26.20 15.84 7.59
C PRO A 383 -27.23 16.98 7.42
N THR A 384 -26.75 18.21 7.27
CA THR A 384 -27.61 19.39 7.07
C THR A 384 -28.43 19.31 5.77
N ALA A 385 -27.91 18.63 4.75
CA ALA A 385 -28.56 18.41 3.47
C ALA A 385 -28.19 17.03 2.89
N PRO A 386 -29.06 16.41 2.08
CA PRO A 386 -28.75 15.16 1.40
C PRO A 386 -27.66 15.38 0.33
N SER A 387 -26.84 14.36 0.13
CA SER A 387 -25.80 14.37 -0.91
C SER A 387 -26.41 14.21 -2.30
N VAL A 388 -25.97 15.06 -3.25
CA VAL A 388 -26.39 14.99 -4.65
C VAL A 388 -25.44 14.10 -5.44
N ASN A 389 -25.98 13.12 -6.17
CA ASN A 389 -25.24 12.15 -7.00
C ASN A 389 -24.23 11.27 -6.25
N GLN A 390 -24.20 11.34 -4.93
CA GLN A 390 -23.30 10.55 -4.09
C GLN A 390 -24.09 10.00 -2.91
N SER A 391 -23.75 8.80 -2.52
CA SER A 391 -24.28 8.16 -1.32
C SER A 391 -23.50 8.67 -0.12
N LEU A 392 -24.18 8.96 1.00
CA LEU A 392 -23.51 9.38 2.22
C LEU A 392 -22.57 8.26 2.70
N ARG A 393 -21.26 8.54 2.75
CA ARG A 393 -20.23 7.63 3.24
C ARG A 393 -19.17 8.42 4.00
N ILE A 394 -19.29 8.47 5.32
CA ILE A 394 -18.37 9.22 6.18
C ILE A 394 -17.57 8.24 7.01
N LYS A 395 -16.23 8.30 6.91
CA LYS A 395 -15.35 7.54 7.79
C LYS A 395 -15.25 8.28 9.12
N GLN A 396 -15.78 7.68 10.18
CA GLN A 396 -15.79 8.24 11.53
C GLN A 396 -14.81 7.47 12.42
N GLU A 397 -14.02 8.21 13.19
CA GLU A 397 -13.15 7.67 14.24
C GLU A 397 -13.83 7.88 15.60
N LEU A 398 -14.06 6.80 16.36
CA LEU A 398 -14.59 6.85 17.72
C LEU A 398 -13.44 6.68 18.71
N LYS A 399 -13.28 7.66 19.61
CA LYS A 399 -12.31 7.63 20.71
C LYS A 399 -13.05 7.66 22.04
N LEU A 400 -12.53 6.93 23.02
CA LEU A 400 -12.92 7.10 24.41
C LEU A 400 -12.00 8.10 25.08
N GLN A 401 -12.55 8.92 25.94
CA GLN A 401 -11.81 9.86 26.78
C GLN A 401 -12.04 9.52 28.24
N VAL A 402 -10.99 9.64 29.02
CA VAL A 402 -11.03 9.49 30.48
C VAL A 402 -10.43 10.72 31.08
N THR A 403 -11.22 11.40 31.90
CA THR A 403 -10.82 12.63 32.59
C THR A 403 -10.64 12.30 34.06
N MET A 404 -9.45 12.56 34.61
CA MET A 404 -9.21 12.35 36.03
C MET A 404 -9.97 13.41 36.85
N PRO A 405 -10.92 13.01 37.73
CA PRO A 405 -11.62 13.94 38.58
C PRO A 405 -10.66 14.70 39.50
N GLY A 406 -10.98 15.96 39.77
CA GLY A 406 -10.14 16.84 40.60
C GLY A 406 -8.95 17.46 39.87
N LEU A 407 -8.55 16.96 38.70
CA LEU A 407 -7.48 17.55 37.87
C LEU A 407 -7.98 18.06 36.51
N GLU A 408 -9.15 17.57 36.05
CA GLU A 408 -9.72 17.84 34.72
C GLU A 408 -8.75 17.52 33.57
N MET A 409 -7.88 16.55 33.80
CA MET A 409 -6.83 16.16 32.87
C MET A 409 -7.22 14.86 32.16
N GLN A 410 -7.05 14.84 30.84
CA GLN A 410 -7.22 13.62 30.05
C GLN A 410 -6.05 12.67 30.27
N LEU A 411 -6.34 11.38 30.48
CA LEU A 411 -5.32 10.37 30.71
C LEU A 411 -4.67 9.96 29.38
N PRO A 412 -3.33 10.10 29.21
CA PRO A 412 -2.66 9.86 27.94
C PRO A 412 -2.64 8.38 27.51
N GLY A 413 -2.73 7.43 28.45
CA GLY A 413 -2.78 5.98 28.17
C GLY A 413 -4.10 5.47 27.58
N PHE A 414 -5.11 6.36 27.44
CA PHE A 414 -6.43 6.04 26.90
C PHE A 414 -6.56 6.33 25.38
N GLN A 415 -5.47 6.18 24.63
CA GLN A 415 -5.46 6.39 23.19
C GLN A 415 -5.77 5.10 22.43
N TYR A 416 -7.06 4.76 22.31
CA TYR A 416 -7.53 3.70 21.42
C TYR A 416 -8.73 4.20 20.62
N ALA A 417 -8.74 3.90 19.32
CA ALA A 417 -9.74 4.39 18.39
C ALA A 417 -10.24 3.27 17.48
N ILE A 418 -11.54 3.26 17.21
CA ILE A 418 -12.16 2.38 16.20
C ILE A 418 -12.69 3.26 15.07
N GLN A 419 -12.37 2.88 13.83
CA GLN A 419 -12.95 3.49 12.64
C GLN A 419 -14.18 2.72 12.18
N PHE A 420 -15.24 3.44 11.83
CA PHE A 420 -16.45 2.87 11.22
C PHE A 420 -16.99 3.83 10.15
N GLU A 421 -17.92 3.34 9.33
CA GLU A 421 -18.52 4.12 8.23
C GLU A 421 -19.95 4.50 8.58
N ILE A 422 -20.24 5.81 8.58
CA ILE A 422 -21.60 6.33 8.67
C ILE A 422 -22.19 6.42 7.26
N LYS A 423 -23.32 5.77 7.05
CA LYS A 423 -24.05 5.74 5.76
C LYS A 423 -25.52 5.41 5.97
N TYR A 424 -26.35 5.69 4.98
CA TYR A 424 -27.72 5.19 4.97
C TYR A 424 -27.78 3.72 4.47
N PRO A 425 -28.75 2.92 4.94
CA PRO A 425 -28.90 1.52 4.56
C PRO A 425 -29.50 1.36 3.15
N VAL A 426 -29.99 2.44 2.54
CA VAL A 426 -30.51 2.42 1.17
C VAL A 426 -29.70 3.38 0.29
N GLU A 427 -29.42 2.95 -0.93
CA GLU A 427 -28.65 3.70 -1.91
C GLU A 427 -29.33 3.64 -3.29
N VAL A 428 -29.48 4.80 -3.96
CA VAL A 428 -29.87 4.86 -5.37
C VAL A 428 -28.65 5.01 -6.27
N THR A 429 -28.63 4.22 -7.33
CA THR A 429 -27.64 4.32 -8.41
C THR A 429 -28.34 4.43 -9.75
N LEU A 430 -27.88 5.36 -10.59
CA LEU A 430 -28.40 5.52 -11.95
C LEU A 430 -27.84 4.42 -12.85
N ASP A 431 -28.67 3.82 -13.70
CA ASP A 431 -28.17 2.85 -14.68
C ASP A 431 -27.32 3.58 -15.74
N ALA A 432 -26.14 3.04 -16.03
CA ALA A 432 -25.22 3.60 -17.03
C ALA A 432 -25.80 3.54 -18.45
N ASN A 433 -26.83 2.72 -18.68
CA ASN A 433 -27.55 2.63 -19.95
C ASN A 433 -28.61 3.71 -20.14
N ASN A 434 -28.84 4.57 -19.14
CA ASN A 434 -29.74 5.69 -19.30
C ASN A 434 -29.21 6.65 -20.37
N LEU A 435 -30.08 6.95 -21.35
CA LEU A 435 -29.77 7.91 -22.40
C LEU A 435 -29.46 9.28 -21.80
N THR A 436 -28.36 9.87 -22.24
CA THR A 436 -27.93 11.21 -21.82
C THR A 436 -28.30 12.30 -22.84
N ALA A 437 -28.82 11.90 -24.01
CA ALA A 437 -29.41 12.79 -24.99
C ALA A 437 -30.61 12.11 -25.66
N ALA A 438 -31.60 12.90 -26.04
CA ALA A 438 -32.85 12.41 -26.61
C ALA A 438 -33.55 13.49 -27.45
N PRO A 439 -34.33 13.13 -28.48
CA PRO A 439 -34.99 14.11 -29.31
C PRO A 439 -36.27 14.66 -28.69
N GLN A 440 -36.74 15.81 -29.17
CA GLN A 440 -38.09 16.29 -28.89
C GLN A 440 -39.13 15.22 -29.24
N ASN A 441 -40.24 15.19 -28.49
CA ASN A 441 -41.34 14.25 -28.69
C ASN A 441 -40.90 12.77 -28.68
N SER A 442 -39.85 12.46 -27.92
CA SER A 442 -39.39 11.09 -27.72
C SER A 442 -39.85 10.55 -26.38
N GLN A 443 -40.13 9.24 -26.38
CA GLN A 443 -40.32 8.47 -25.16
C GLN A 443 -39.01 7.79 -24.79
N LEU A 444 -38.63 7.90 -23.53
CA LEU A 444 -37.41 7.37 -22.97
C LEU A 444 -37.75 6.40 -21.86
N LYS A 445 -36.90 5.38 -21.73
CA LYS A 445 -36.93 4.44 -20.61
C LYS A 445 -35.78 4.81 -19.69
N CYS A 446 -36.09 5.27 -18.49
CA CYS A 446 -35.11 5.60 -17.47
C CYS A 446 -35.12 4.51 -16.40
N THR A 447 -33.92 4.00 -16.07
CA THR A 447 -33.74 2.89 -15.13
C THR A 447 -32.80 3.30 -14.01
N TRP A 448 -33.16 3.00 -12.77
CA TRP A 448 -32.30 3.20 -11.60
C TRP A 448 -32.43 2.02 -10.66
N ARG A 449 -31.40 1.83 -9.85
CA ARG A 449 -31.24 0.69 -8.96
C ARG A 449 -31.23 1.17 -7.52
N ILE A 450 -32.09 0.58 -6.70
CA ILE A 450 -32.20 0.82 -5.26
C ILE A 450 -31.56 -0.37 -4.56
N THR A 451 -30.48 -0.13 -3.83
CA THR A 451 -29.72 -1.16 -3.13
C THR A 451 -29.93 -1.03 -1.64
N ASN A 452 -30.31 -2.13 -0.99
CA ASN A 452 -30.29 -2.26 0.46
C ASN A 452 -28.90 -2.75 0.89
N ASN A 453 -28.17 -1.89 1.58
CA ASN A 453 -26.83 -2.14 2.09
C ASN A 453 -26.83 -2.66 3.54
N SER A 454 -27.98 -2.84 4.19
CA SER A 454 -28.06 -3.41 5.53
C SER A 454 -28.25 -4.93 5.52
N ASN A 455 -28.06 -5.52 6.70
CA ASN A 455 -28.27 -6.93 6.98
C ASN A 455 -29.74 -7.26 7.28
N GLN A 456 -30.63 -6.26 7.29
CA GLN A 456 -32.06 -6.44 7.52
C GLN A 456 -32.87 -6.02 6.29
N PRO A 457 -34.02 -6.67 6.04
CA PRO A 457 -34.91 -6.25 4.96
C PRO A 457 -35.53 -4.87 5.24
N LEU A 458 -35.72 -4.08 4.19
CA LEU A 458 -36.38 -2.77 4.21
C LEU A 458 -37.73 -2.82 3.49
N GLY A 459 -38.58 -1.83 3.72
CA GLY A 459 -39.91 -1.70 3.13
C GLY A 459 -41.05 -1.90 4.13
N HIS A 460 -42.27 -1.46 3.80
CA HIS A 460 -43.41 -1.50 4.72
C HIS A 460 -43.84 -2.93 5.11
N ASP A 461 -43.63 -3.90 4.24
CA ASP A 461 -43.92 -5.31 4.50
C ASP A 461 -42.78 -6.02 5.24
N SER A 462 -41.59 -5.41 5.28
CA SER A 462 -40.44 -5.99 5.98
C SER A 462 -40.62 -6.01 7.51
N PRO A 463 -39.91 -6.90 8.22
CA PRO A 463 -39.79 -6.87 9.67
C PRO A 463 -39.36 -5.52 10.25
N SER A 464 -38.52 -4.76 9.56
CA SER A 464 -38.07 -3.45 10.05
C SER A 464 -39.17 -2.38 9.99
N LYS A 465 -40.21 -2.60 9.18
CA LYS A 465 -41.30 -1.65 8.91
C LYS A 465 -40.83 -0.27 8.44
N ARG A 466 -39.58 -0.16 7.97
CA ARG A 466 -38.99 1.07 7.47
C ARG A 466 -39.47 1.31 6.05
N ARG A 467 -40.25 2.36 5.84
CA ARG A 467 -40.78 2.72 4.52
C ARG A 467 -39.64 3.27 3.67
N VAL A 468 -39.53 2.76 2.45
CA VAL A 468 -38.61 3.27 1.42
C VAL A 468 -39.46 3.82 0.29
N ILE A 469 -39.39 5.13 0.07
CA ILE A 469 -40.12 5.80 -0.99
C ILE A 469 -39.12 6.34 -2.00
N VAL A 470 -39.33 6.04 -3.27
CA VAL A 470 -38.52 6.58 -4.36
C VAL A 470 -39.39 7.56 -5.14
N GLY A 471 -39.05 8.83 -5.04
CA GLY A 471 -39.66 9.90 -5.82
C GLY A 471 -38.79 10.25 -7.01
N ALA A 472 -39.36 10.34 -8.20
CA ALA A 472 -38.72 10.86 -9.38
C ALA A 472 -39.52 12.07 -9.89
N ILE A 473 -38.82 13.18 -10.14
CA ILE A 473 -39.41 14.46 -10.57
C ILE A 473 -38.74 14.86 -11.88
N GLY A 474 -39.54 14.95 -12.94
CA GLY A 474 -39.12 15.54 -14.21
C GLY A 474 -39.15 17.07 -14.13
N LYS A 475 -38.07 17.73 -14.54
CA LYS A 475 -37.95 19.19 -14.55
C LYS A 475 -37.80 19.76 -15.97
N SER A 476 -38.19 21.03 -16.11
CA SER A 476 -38.16 21.81 -17.36
C SER A 476 -39.14 21.32 -18.42
N HIS A 477 -38.73 20.33 -19.23
CA HIS A 477 -39.48 19.87 -20.41
C HIS A 477 -39.65 18.35 -20.47
N LEU A 478 -39.48 17.68 -19.33
CA LEU A 478 -39.60 16.24 -19.23
C LEU A 478 -40.74 15.88 -18.28
N THR A 479 -41.63 15.04 -18.77
CA THR A 479 -42.76 14.51 -18.01
C THR A 479 -42.55 13.02 -17.79
N LEU A 480 -42.58 12.58 -16.55
CA LEU A 480 -42.55 11.16 -16.20
C LEU A 480 -43.97 10.58 -16.28
N TYR A 481 -44.09 9.31 -16.63
CA TYR A 481 -45.38 8.61 -16.57
C TYR A 481 -45.16 7.14 -16.27
N GLN A 482 -46.01 6.60 -15.40
CA GLN A 482 -46.14 5.16 -15.22
C GLN A 482 -47.10 4.59 -16.26
N PRO A 483 -46.98 3.31 -16.62
CA PRO A 483 -47.99 2.62 -17.42
C PRO A 483 -49.36 2.49 -16.71
N SER A 484 -49.48 2.94 -15.46
CA SER A 484 -50.73 3.02 -14.71
C SER A 484 -51.43 4.38 -14.93
N PRO A 485 -52.76 4.50 -14.73
CA PRO A 485 -53.55 5.66 -15.13
C PRO A 485 -53.26 6.99 -14.40
N SER A 486 -52.25 7.05 -13.52
CA SER A 486 -51.82 8.28 -12.83
C SER A 486 -50.61 8.91 -13.53
N SER A 487 -50.85 9.69 -14.59
CA SER A 487 -49.81 10.49 -15.26
C SER A 487 -49.61 11.85 -14.57
N GLY A 488 -48.37 12.21 -14.25
CA GLY A 488 -48.02 13.51 -13.68
C GLY A 488 -46.50 13.73 -13.68
N PRO A 489 -46.01 14.98 -13.51
CA PRO A 489 -44.56 15.28 -13.55
C PRO A 489 -43.75 14.59 -12.45
N ASN A 490 -44.44 14.11 -11.41
CA ASN A 490 -43.87 13.45 -10.25
C ASN A 490 -44.39 12.02 -10.21
N VAL A 491 -43.47 11.07 -10.14
CA VAL A 491 -43.77 9.67 -9.88
C VAL A 491 -43.21 9.31 -8.52
N SER A 492 -44.02 8.74 -7.65
CA SER A 492 -43.58 8.28 -6.33
C SER A 492 -43.96 6.82 -6.17
N ARG A 493 -43.00 6.00 -5.72
CA ARG A 493 -43.20 4.58 -5.49
C ARG A 493 -42.71 4.20 -4.12
N GLU A 494 -43.62 3.68 -3.31
CA GLU A 494 -43.27 3.02 -2.05
C GLU A 494 -42.89 1.57 -2.34
N LEU A 495 -41.74 1.15 -1.82
CA LEU A 495 -41.25 -0.22 -1.96
C LEU A 495 -41.72 -1.06 -0.78
N SER A 496 -42.40 -2.17 -1.09
CA SER A 496 -42.95 -3.08 -0.08
C SER A 496 -41.88 -3.86 0.64
N PHE A 497 -40.93 -4.41 -0.11
CA PHE A 497 -39.91 -5.30 0.44
C PHE A 497 -38.62 -5.22 -0.38
N ILE A 498 -37.50 -4.99 0.30
CA ILE A 498 -36.14 -5.02 -0.25
C ILE A 498 -35.32 -5.97 0.63
N PRO A 499 -34.97 -7.19 0.15
CA PRO A 499 -34.15 -8.12 0.92
C PRO A 499 -32.81 -7.51 1.37
N PRO A 500 -32.18 -8.02 2.45
CA PRO A 500 -30.83 -7.63 2.84
C PRO A 500 -29.84 -7.76 1.68
N SER A 501 -28.90 -6.82 1.57
CA SER A 501 -27.82 -6.87 0.55
C SER A 501 -28.32 -7.09 -0.89
N SER A 502 -29.53 -6.64 -1.22
CA SER A 502 -30.16 -6.85 -2.52
C SER A 502 -30.43 -5.54 -3.25
N THR A 503 -30.60 -5.64 -4.57
CA THR A 503 -30.86 -4.49 -5.45
C THR A 503 -32.16 -4.70 -6.20
N ILE A 504 -33.04 -3.69 -6.17
CA ILE A 504 -34.26 -3.62 -6.98
C ILE A 504 -34.04 -2.62 -8.10
N THR A 505 -34.38 -3.02 -9.32
CA THR A 505 -34.35 -2.14 -10.48
C THR A 505 -35.74 -1.53 -10.70
N LEU A 506 -35.80 -0.20 -10.74
CA LEU A 506 -36.98 0.55 -11.08
C LEU A 506 -36.82 1.12 -12.49
N THR A 507 -37.91 1.08 -13.25
CA THR A 507 -37.98 1.61 -14.60
C THR A 507 -39.16 2.55 -14.67
N GLU A 508 -38.91 3.76 -15.15
CA GLU A 508 -39.95 4.74 -15.44
C GLU A 508 -39.85 5.19 -16.90
N HIS A 509 -40.98 5.55 -17.48
CA HIS A 509 -41.04 6.12 -18.81
C HIS A 509 -41.08 7.65 -18.70
N ALA A 510 -40.34 8.32 -19.58
CA ALA A 510 -40.26 9.77 -19.65
C ALA A 510 -40.58 10.24 -21.07
N THR A 511 -41.28 11.36 -21.22
CA THR A 511 -41.50 12.00 -22.52
C THR A 511 -40.86 13.38 -22.52
N ILE A 512 -40.14 13.71 -23.58
CA ILE A 512 -39.63 15.06 -23.81
C ILE A 512 -40.70 15.88 -24.54
N SER A 513 -41.03 17.05 -23.99
CA SER A 513 -42.00 17.98 -24.57
C SER A 513 -41.67 18.30 -26.04
N PRO A 514 -42.67 18.35 -26.93
CA PRO A 514 -42.47 18.84 -28.29
C PRO A 514 -42.02 20.31 -28.34
N THR A 515 -42.27 21.09 -27.28
CA THR A 515 -41.87 22.51 -27.19
C THR A 515 -40.51 22.74 -26.52
N ALA A 516 -39.79 21.67 -26.16
CA ALA A 516 -38.49 21.80 -25.49
C ALA A 516 -37.47 22.49 -26.41
N PRO A 517 -36.76 23.55 -26.00
CA PRO A 517 -35.74 24.18 -26.83
C PRO A 517 -34.64 23.20 -27.24
N THR A 518 -34.22 23.24 -28.49
CA THR A 518 -33.15 22.36 -28.99
C THR A 518 -31.83 22.64 -28.27
N TYR A 519 -31.13 21.56 -27.91
CA TYR A 519 -29.89 21.52 -27.14
C TYR A 519 -30.01 22.03 -25.69
N SER A 520 -31.23 22.26 -25.21
CA SER A 520 -31.48 22.49 -23.78
C SER A 520 -31.24 21.22 -22.95
N LYS A 521 -31.11 21.39 -21.63
CA LYS A 521 -30.98 20.28 -20.68
C LYS A 521 -32.27 20.13 -19.89
N THR A 522 -32.76 18.90 -19.82
CA THR A 522 -33.81 18.50 -18.89
C THR A 522 -33.21 17.57 -17.83
N ILE A 523 -33.83 17.57 -16.66
CA ILE A 523 -33.29 16.94 -15.46
C ILE A 523 -34.35 16.02 -14.87
N ILE A 524 -33.92 14.84 -14.44
CA ILE A 524 -34.68 13.93 -13.59
C ILE A 524 -34.00 13.93 -12.22
N ASP A 525 -34.69 14.44 -11.22
CA ASP A 525 -34.26 14.36 -9.83
C ASP A 525 -34.95 13.15 -9.19
N ILE A 526 -34.17 12.19 -8.72
CA ILE A 526 -34.59 10.94 -8.09
C ILE A 526 -34.20 11.03 -6.62
N ALA A 527 -35.18 11.26 -5.75
CA ALA A 527 -35.02 11.30 -4.31
C ALA A 527 -35.37 9.94 -3.72
N VAL A 528 -34.50 9.43 -2.83
CA VAL A 528 -34.84 8.31 -1.95
C VAL A 528 -35.18 8.87 -0.60
N LEU A 529 -36.39 8.56 -0.13
CA LEU A 529 -36.85 8.87 1.20
C LEU A 529 -36.91 7.58 2.03
N LEU A 530 -36.43 7.68 3.27
CA LEU A 530 -36.37 6.56 4.20
C LEU A 530 -36.97 7.00 5.54
N THR A 531 -37.85 6.16 6.11
CA THR A 531 -38.32 6.36 7.48
C THR A 531 -37.14 6.17 8.45
N PRO A 532 -36.93 7.10 9.41
CA PRO A 532 -35.95 6.90 10.48
C PRO A 532 -36.16 5.56 11.22
N PRO A 533 -35.16 5.07 11.95
CA PRO A 533 -35.33 3.87 12.75
C PRO A 533 -36.51 4.07 13.72
N PRO A 534 -37.37 3.05 13.94
CA PRO A 534 -38.46 3.16 14.88
C PRO A 534 -37.89 3.37 16.29
N LEU A 535 -38.03 4.59 16.83
CA LEU A 535 -37.74 4.84 18.24
C LEU A 535 -38.90 4.27 19.08
N PRO A 536 -38.63 3.58 20.20
CA PRO A 536 -39.65 2.91 21.01
C PRO A 536 -40.80 3.81 21.50
N SER A 537 -40.59 5.13 21.50
CA SER A 537 -41.46 6.13 22.12
C SER A 537 -42.04 7.17 21.16
N PHE A 538 -41.78 7.08 19.85
CA PHE A 538 -42.31 8.06 18.89
C PHE A 538 -43.17 7.40 17.80
N PRO A 539 -44.29 8.04 17.40
CA PRO A 539 -45.09 7.57 16.26
C PRO A 539 -44.23 7.52 14.99
N LEU A 540 -44.61 6.63 14.06
CA LEU A 540 -43.95 6.46 12.75
C LEU A 540 -43.60 7.82 12.13
N LEU A 541 -42.31 8.16 12.18
CA LEU A 541 -41.81 9.42 11.68
C LEU A 541 -41.97 9.47 10.15
N GLU A 542 -42.20 10.67 9.63
CA GLU A 542 -42.28 10.86 8.18
C GLU A 542 -40.95 10.45 7.50
N PRO A 543 -41.00 9.78 6.33
CA PRO A 543 -39.82 9.49 5.53
C PRO A 543 -39.02 10.75 5.23
N LYS A 544 -37.70 10.72 5.45
CA LYS A 544 -36.79 11.83 5.15
C LYS A 544 -35.99 11.54 3.90
N GLU A 545 -35.71 12.56 3.11
CA GLU A 545 -34.80 12.44 1.96
C GLU A 545 -33.39 12.12 2.46
N VAL A 546 -32.87 10.97 2.05
CA VAL A 546 -31.54 10.47 2.44
C VAL A 546 -30.52 10.58 1.31
N GLN A 547 -30.98 10.63 0.05
CA GLN A 547 -30.14 10.73 -1.12
C GLN A 547 -30.90 11.36 -2.29
N LEU A 548 -30.22 12.21 -3.06
CA LEU A 548 -30.74 12.79 -4.30
C LEU A 548 -29.83 12.41 -5.48
N ALA A 549 -30.32 11.61 -6.42
CA ALA A 549 -29.65 11.32 -7.68
C ALA A 549 -30.23 12.18 -8.81
N ARG A 550 -29.37 12.78 -9.62
CA ARG A 550 -29.72 13.69 -10.70
C ARG A 550 -29.24 13.14 -12.03
N HIS A 551 -30.18 12.76 -12.88
CA HIS A 551 -29.91 12.39 -14.27
C HIS A 551 -30.19 13.57 -15.20
N THR A 552 -29.22 13.93 -16.04
CA THR A 552 -29.36 15.05 -16.99
C THR A 552 -29.43 14.51 -18.41
N ILE A 553 -30.43 14.97 -19.15
CA ILE A 553 -30.68 14.58 -20.53
C ILE A 553 -30.64 15.84 -21.40
N GLN A 554 -29.80 15.83 -22.44
CA GLN A 554 -29.80 16.90 -23.43
C GLN A 554 -30.90 16.65 -24.49
N VAL A 555 -31.72 17.66 -24.75
CA VAL A 555 -32.70 17.64 -25.84
C VAL A 555 -31.94 17.87 -27.15
N ALA A 556 -31.77 16.86 -28.00
CA ALA A 556 -31.05 17.00 -29.27
C ALA A 556 -32.03 17.06 -30.46
N THR A 557 -31.62 17.60 -31.60
CA THR A 557 -32.39 17.38 -32.83
C THR A 557 -32.11 16.00 -33.40
N ARG A 558 -33.10 15.44 -34.09
CA ARG A 558 -32.83 14.30 -34.97
C ARG A 558 -32.00 14.78 -36.14
N TYR A 559 -30.95 14.04 -36.45
CA TYR A 559 -30.17 14.20 -37.66
C TYR A 559 -31.05 14.09 -38.90
N VAL A 560 -30.94 15.09 -39.76
CA VAL A 560 -31.54 15.13 -41.09
C VAL A 560 -30.41 15.52 -42.03
N TYR A 561 -30.03 14.62 -42.93
CA TYR A 561 -29.02 14.92 -43.94
C TYR A 561 -29.56 15.94 -44.94
N GLN A 562 -28.85 17.05 -45.09
CA GLN A 562 -29.13 18.05 -46.12
C GLN A 562 -28.01 18.00 -47.16
N GLN A 563 -28.38 17.73 -48.41
CA GLN A 563 -27.39 17.55 -49.48
C GLN A 563 -26.54 18.81 -49.71
N ASP A 564 -27.16 19.97 -49.55
CA ASP A 564 -26.62 21.33 -49.64
C ASP A 564 -25.90 21.81 -48.35
N SER A 565 -25.78 20.96 -47.34
CA SER A 565 -25.00 21.26 -46.14
C SER A 565 -23.50 21.19 -46.44
N ASP A 566 -22.75 22.27 -46.21
CA ASP A 566 -21.29 22.27 -46.37
C ASP A 566 -20.57 21.90 -45.07
N TYR A 567 -21.29 21.86 -43.94
CA TYR A 567 -20.75 21.62 -42.61
C TYR A 567 -21.44 20.46 -41.90
N LEU A 568 -20.66 19.62 -41.20
CA LEU A 568 -21.14 18.65 -40.23
C LEU A 568 -20.63 19.03 -38.84
N LEU A 569 -21.53 19.35 -37.91
CA LEU A 569 -21.22 19.61 -36.51
C LEU A 569 -21.43 18.36 -35.66
N LEU A 570 -20.34 17.81 -35.12
CA LEU A 570 -20.35 16.71 -34.16
C LEU A 570 -20.39 17.26 -32.74
N ALA A 571 -21.49 16.99 -32.03
CA ALA A 571 -21.74 17.41 -30.65
C ALA A 571 -21.96 16.21 -29.72
N ASN A 572 -21.95 16.45 -28.41
CA ASN A 572 -22.25 15.47 -27.36
C ASN A 572 -23.06 16.13 -26.22
N ASN A 573 -23.57 15.31 -25.30
CA ASN A 573 -24.44 15.72 -24.18
C ASN A 573 -23.81 16.74 -23.20
N SER A 574 -22.48 16.90 -23.19
CA SER A 574 -21.81 17.86 -22.32
C SER A 574 -21.55 19.22 -22.98
N VAL A 575 -21.71 19.33 -24.31
CA VAL A 575 -21.60 20.61 -25.02
C VAL A 575 -22.76 21.53 -24.61
N ASN A 576 -22.46 22.80 -24.31
CA ASN A 576 -23.49 23.80 -24.06
C ASN A 576 -24.34 24.03 -25.32
N GLY A 577 -25.67 23.97 -25.18
CA GLY A 577 -26.59 24.24 -26.28
C GLY A 577 -26.39 25.62 -26.90
N ASP A 578 -25.99 26.62 -26.12
CA ASP A 578 -25.67 27.95 -26.64
C ASP A 578 -24.51 27.92 -27.63
N HIS A 579 -23.48 27.11 -27.38
CA HIS A 579 -22.35 26.99 -28.30
C HIS A 579 -22.76 26.30 -29.62
N ILE A 580 -23.63 25.30 -29.54
CA ILE A 580 -24.16 24.63 -30.73
C ILE A 580 -25.00 25.61 -31.56
N ASN A 581 -25.86 26.38 -30.89
CA ASN A 581 -26.71 27.37 -31.53
C ASN A 581 -25.90 28.54 -32.12
N GLN A 582 -24.91 29.06 -31.38
CA GLN A 582 -24.01 30.10 -31.87
C GLN A 582 -23.22 29.65 -33.10
N PHE A 583 -22.66 28.43 -33.07
CA PHE A 583 -21.96 27.89 -34.23
C PHE A 583 -22.90 27.72 -35.43
N THR A 584 -24.10 27.18 -35.19
CA THR A 584 -25.11 26.99 -36.23
C THR A 584 -25.52 28.32 -36.85
N ASN A 585 -25.75 29.35 -36.03
CA ASN A 585 -26.08 30.70 -36.48
C ASN A 585 -24.91 31.37 -37.19
N PHE A 586 -23.67 31.13 -36.77
CA PHE A 586 -22.48 31.63 -37.45
C PHE A 586 -22.40 31.08 -38.87
N VAL A 587 -22.52 29.75 -39.05
CA VAL A 587 -22.48 29.12 -40.38
C VAL A 587 -23.61 29.64 -41.27
N LYS A 588 -24.85 29.69 -40.74
CA LYS A 588 -26.01 30.14 -41.51
C LYS A 588 -25.98 31.62 -41.86
N SER A 589 -25.74 32.49 -40.89
CA SER A 589 -25.88 33.94 -41.06
C SER A 589 -24.62 34.62 -41.59
N HIS A 590 -23.43 34.10 -41.31
CA HIS A 590 -22.17 34.75 -41.67
C HIS A 590 -21.46 34.07 -42.83
N LEU A 591 -21.60 32.74 -42.97
CA LEU A 591 -21.02 31.99 -44.08
C LEU A 591 -22.04 31.69 -45.19
N ASN A 592 -23.32 32.03 -45.00
CA ASN A 592 -24.41 31.76 -45.94
C ASN A 592 -24.44 30.31 -46.43
N SER A 593 -24.22 29.37 -45.49
CA SER A 593 -24.11 27.94 -45.76
C SER A 593 -24.97 27.14 -44.78
N ASN A 594 -25.24 25.88 -45.10
CA ASN A 594 -26.01 24.96 -44.26
C ASN A 594 -25.10 24.07 -43.41
N VAL A 595 -25.61 23.69 -42.24
CA VAL A 595 -24.91 22.84 -41.27
C VAL A 595 -25.83 21.75 -40.74
N ASP A 596 -25.36 20.51 -40.86
CA ASP A 596 -26.00 19.35 -40.27
C ASP A 596 -25.40 19.13 -38.88
N THR A 597 -26.23 18.74 -37.91
CA THR A 597 -25.75 18.44 -36.56
C THR A 597 -25.94 16.98 -36.22
N TRP A 598 -24.88 16.35 -35.72
CA TRP A 598 -24.88 14.97 -35.24
C TRP A 598 -24.48 14.93 -33.78
N ASN A 599 -25.41 14.48 -32.92
CA ASN A 599 -25.13 14.31 -31.49
C ASN A 599 -24.74 12.86 -31.19
N VAL A 600 -23.46 12.62 -30.88
CA VAL A 600 -22.96 11.25 -30.63
C VAL A 600 -23.59 10.60 -29.40
N SER A 601 -24.05 11.40 -28.43
CA SER A 601 -24.73 10.90 -27.23
C SER A 601 -26.17 10.44 -27.53
N LEU A 602 -26.79 10.99 -28.58
CA LEU A 602 -28.12 10.57 -29.04
C LEU A 602 -28.04 9.23 -29.78
N TYR A 603 -27.01 9.06 -30.61
CA TYR A 603 -26.90 7.92 -31.53
C TYR A 603 -26.01 6.78 -31.05
N GLY A 604 -25.34 6.94 -29.90
CA GLY A 604 -24.45 5.90 -29.38
C GLY A 604 -23.16 5.74 -30.19
N GLY A 605 -22.80 6.70 -31.03
CA GLY A 605 -21.63 6.63 -31.91
C GLY A 605 -21.79 7.46 -33.19
N LEU A 606 -21.09 7.04 -34.24
CA LEU A 606 -21.10 7.66 -35.57
C LEU A 606 -21.80 6.80 -36.64
N SER A 607 -22.32 5.64 -36.26
CA SER A 607 -23.06 4.78 -37.19
C SER A 607 -24.52 5.23 -37.27
N LEU A 608 -25.07 5.26 -38.49
CA LEU A 608 -26.46 5.56 -38.74
C LEU A 608 -27.36 4.43 -38.21
N PRO A 609 -28.34 4.74 -37.34
CA PRO A 609 -29.33 3.76 -36.90
C PRO A 609 -30.21 3.32 -38.07
N THR A 610 -30.64 2.06 -38.01
CA THR A 610 -31.51 1.32 -38.94
C THR A 610 -32.79 2.02 -39.40
N LEU A 611 -33.25 3.06 -38.69
CA LEU A 611 -34.60 3.62 -38.84
C LEU A 611 -34.66 5.10 -39.24
N ILE A 612 -33.57 5.67 -39.75
CA ILE A 612 -33.65 7.03 -40.30
C ILE A 612 -34.32 6.94 -41.68
N ASN A 613 -35.62 7.27 -41.73
CA ASN A 613 -36.33 7.57 -42.97
C ASN A 613 -35.66 8.78 -43.63
N THR A 614 -34.61 8.55 -44.40
CA THR A 614 -34.00 9.57 -45.24
C THR A 614 -35.00 9.84 -46.35
N SER A 615 -35.62 11.02 -46.34
CA SER A 615 -36.58 11.49 -47.34
C SER A 615 -35.94 11.76 -48.72
N ILE A 616 -34.85 11.07 -49.06
CA ILE A 616 -34.19 11.15 -50.37
C ILE A 616 -34.83 10.09 -51.28
N PRO A 617 -35.58 10.50 -52.32
CA PRO A 617 -36.05 9.56 -53.32
C PRO A 617 -34.85 9.11 -54.18
N GLY A 618 -34.44 7.84 -54.07
CA GLY A 618 -33.57 7.20 -55.06
C GLY A 618 -32.20 6.67 -54.58
N GLN A 619 -31.77 6.92 -53.35
CA GLN A 619 -30.56 6.33 -52.77
C GLN A 619 -30.81 5.99 -51.30
N PRO A 620 -31.10 4.72 -50.94
CA PRO A 620 -31.15 4.32 -49.54
C PRO A 620 -29.74 4.40 -48.97
N ILE A 621 -29.54 5.26 -47.97
CA ILE A 621 -28.33 5.18 -47.16
C ILE A 621 -28.38 3.82 -46.45
N LEU A 622 -27.43 2.94 -46.77
CA LEU A 622 -27.42 1.58 -46.26
C LEU A 622 -27.23 1.62 -44.74
N GLU A 623 -28.07 0.86 -44.03
CA GLU A 623 -28.02 0.66 -42.60
C GLU A 623 -26.58 0.39 -42.11
N GLY A 624 -26.18 1.05 -41.02
CA GLY A 624 -24.84 0.87 -40.42
C GLY A 624 -23.71 1.66 -41.10
N GLN A 625 -23.99 2.49 -42.11
CA GLN A 625 -22.99 3.43 -42.63
C GLN A 625 -22.58 4.47 -41.59
N ASN A 626 -21.34 4.93 -41.66
CA ASN A 626 -20.86 5.98 -40.76
C ASN A 626 -21.35 7.33 -41.30
N VAL A 627 -21.88 8.21 -40.43
CA VAL A 627 -22.36 9.55 -40.81
C VAL A 627 -21.30 10.33 -41.59
N LEU A 628 -20.01 10.12 -41.27
CA LEU A 628 -18.89 10.75 -41.94
C LEU A 628 -18.78 10.40 -43.43
N ASP A 629 -19.26 9.22 -43.84
CA ASP A 629 -19.18 8.75 -45.23
C ASP A 629 -20.02 9.64 -46.19
N ALA A 630 -20.99 10.40 -45.67
CA ALA A 630 -21.85 11.32 -46.42
C ALA A 630 -21.26 12.74 -46.62
N TYR A 631 -20.06 13.02 -46.08
CA TYR A 631 -19.46 14.37 -46.10
C TYR A 631 -18.09 14.48 -46.81
N PRO A 632 -17.85 13.81 -47.97
CA PRO A 632 -16.65 14.06 -48.75
C PRO A 632 -16.65 15.48 -49.32
N GLY A 633 -15.51 16.19 -49.22
CA GLY A 633 -15.36 17.56 -49.72
C GLY A 633 -15.97 18.65 -48.81
N LYS A 634 -16.53 18.26 -47.66
CA LYS A 634 -17.24 19.15 -46.72
C LYS A 634 -16.42 19.42 -45.44
N THR A 635 -16.82 20.38 -44.62
CA THR A 635 -16.14 20.72 -43.36
C THR A 635 -16.75 19.96 -42.18
N ILE A 636 -15.94 19.20 -41.45
CA ILE A 636 -16.34 18.47 -40.25
C ILE A 636 -15.84 19.23 -39.03
N VAL A 637 -16.75 19.67 -38.17
CA VAL A 637 -16.45 20.38 -36.93
C VAL A 637 -16.82 19.50 -35.75
N MET A 638 -15.91 19.31 -34.80
CA MET A 638 -16.16 18.51 -33.60
C MET A 638 -15.80 19.26 -32.32
N PHE A 639 -16.61 19.07 -31.28
CA PHE A 639 -16.29 19.60 -29.97
C PHE A 639 -15.25 18.73 -29.22
N GLY A 640 -14.26 19.45 -28.69
CA GLY A 640 -13.06 18.99 -27.99
C GLY A 640 -13.29 18.40 -26.58
N ASN A 641 -14.48 18.59 -26.03
CA ASN A 641 -14.77 18.26 -24.63
C ASN A 641 -14.85 16.75 -24.40
N ALA A 642 -14.55 16.37 -23.17
CA ALA A 642 -14.80 15.04 -22.66
C ALA A 642 -16.24 14.92 -22.16
N PHE A 643 -16.82 13.72 -22.32
CA PHE A 643 -18.20 13.44 -21.94
C PHE A 643 -18.36 11.99 -21.50
N SER A 644 -19.37 11.72 -20.65
CA SER A 644 -19.69 10.35 -20.24
C SER A 644 -20.35 9.58 -21.39
N PHE A 645 -19.67 8.55 -21.88
CA PHE A 645 -20.13 7.71 -22.99
C PHE A 645 -20.58 6.34 -22.47
N PHE A 646 -21.81 6.28 -21.97
CA PHE A 646 -22.46 5.07 -21.46
C PHE A 646 -21.55 4.32 -20.46
N GLU A 647 -21.49 3.00 -20.54
CA GLU A 647 -20.65 2.14 -19.69
C GLU A 647 -19.14 2.25 -19.97
N HIS A 648 -18.74 2.95 -21.03
CA HIS A 648 -17.32 3.06 -21.40
C HIS A 648 -16.59 4.16 -20.62
N GLY A 649 -17.31 4.94 -19.81
CA GLY A 649 -16.77 6.04 -19.03
C GLY A 649 -16.52 7.28 -19.88
N GLU A 650 -15.57 8.11 -19.47
CA GLU A 650 -15.27 9.37 -20.12
C GLU A 650 -14.61 9.15 -21.50
N ARG A 651 -15.15 9.81 -22.53
CA ARG A 651 -14.67 9.76 -23.93
C ARG A 651 -14.70 11.13 -24.57
N ARG A 652 -14.05 11.23 -25.72
CA ARG A 652 -14.02 12.41 -26.59
C ARG A 652 -14.46 12.03 -28.00
N ILE A 653 -15.05 12.95 -28.76
CA ILE A 653 -15.68 12.62 -30.06
C ILE A 653 -14.68 12.00 -31.04
N TRP A 654 -13.47 12.52 -31.17
CA TRP A 654 -12.46 11.96 -32.08
C TRP A 654 -12.00 10.56 -31.69
N GLN A 655 -12.11 10.17 -30.42
CA GLN A 655 -11.82 8.80 -30.00
C GLN A 655 -12.85 7.80 -30.55
N LEU A 656 -14.03 8.28 -30.98
CA LEU A 656 -15.05 7.49 -31.65
C LEU A 656 -14.88 7.49 -33.19
N CYS A 657 -14.02 8.34 -33.72
CA CYS A 657 -13.72 8.43 -35.15
C CYS A 657 -12.62 7.44 -35.53
N ASP A 658 -12.88 6.62 -36.56
CA ASP A 658 -11.84 5.80 -37.19
C ASP A 658 -10.83 6.71 -37.92
N PRO A 659 -9.52 6.69 -37.56
CA PRO A 659 -8.52 7.51 -38.21
C PRO A 659 -8.42 7.30 -39.72
N ILE A 660 -8.64 6.08 -40.21
CA ILE A 660 -8.55 5.75 -41.65
C ILE A 660 -9.72 6.37 -42.40
N LYS A 661 -10.93 6.31 -41.84
CA LYS A 661 -12.10 6.98 -42.44
C LYS A 661 -11.91 8.48 -42.50
N MET A 662 -11.40 9.08 -41.42
CA MET A 662 -11.11 10.51 -41.40
C MET A 662 -10.03 10.87 -42.42
N HIS A 663 -8.97 10.07 -42.54
CA HIS A 663 -7.95 10.25 -43.58
C HIS A 663 -8.54 10.26 -45.00
N ASN A 664 -9.43 9.31 -45.30
CA ASN A 664 -10.08 9.22 -46.60
C ASN A 664 -10.96 10.43 -46.91
N LEU A 665 -11.63 11.01 -45.89
CA LEU A 665 -12.37 12.25 -46.05
C LEU A 665 -11.45 13.43 -46.37
N LEU A 666 -10.36 13.58 -45.61
CA LEU A 666 -9.37 14.63 -45.86
C LEU A 666 -8.76 14.50 -47.27
N ARG A 667 -8.46 13.28 -47.74
CA ARG A 667 -8.00 13.03 -49.13
C ARG A 667 -9.04 13.42 -50.19
N ARG A 668 -10.33 13.35 -49.86
CA ARG A 668 -11.44 13.76 -50.73
C ARG A 668 -11.77 15.25 -50.61
N GLY A 669 -10.91 16.04 -49.97
CA GLY A 669 -11.05 17.49 -49.85
C GLY A 669 -11.89 17.95 -48.65
N SER A 670 -12.29 17.05 -47.75
CA SER A 670 -12.96 17.47 -46.52
C SER A 670 -11.99 18.22 -45.60
N GLN A 671 -12.50 19.14 -44.79
CA GLN A 671 -11.74 19.86 -43.77
C GLN A 671 -12.13 19.36 -42.37
N LEU A 672 -11.20 19.37 -41.42
CA LEU A 672 -11.45 18.96 -40.04
C LEU A 672 -11.12 20.11 -39.08
N VAL A 673 -12.08 20.50 -38.25
CA VAL A 673 -11.95 21.51 -37.21
C VAL A 673 -12.30 20.90 -35.86
N ILE A 674 -11.39 21.00 -34.89
CA ILE A 674 -11.62 20.55 -33.51
C ILE A 674 -11.68 21.78 -32.61
N LEU A 675 -12.86 22.05 -32.04
CA LEU A 675 -13.07 23.15 -31.12
C LEU A 675 -12.57 22.73 -29.73
N ALA A 676 -11.40 23.18 -29.31
CA ALA A 676 -10.75 22.77 -28.05
C ALA A 676 -11.20 23.64 -26.86
N PRO A 677 -12.07 23.14 -25.95
CA PRO A 677 -12.43 23.86 -24.73
C PRO A 677 -11.34 23.74 -23.67
N GLU A 678 -11.53 24.39 -22.51
CA GLU A 678 -10.69 24.16 -21.34
C GLU A 678 -10.61 22.67 -20.96
N GLY A 679 -9.42 22.19 -20.60
CA GLY A 679 -9.18 20.76 -20.33
C GLY A 679 -9.07 19.87 -21.57
N PHE A 680 -8.81 20.44 -22.74
CA PHE A 680 -8.56 19.68 -23.97
C PHE A 680 -7.28 18.82 -23.88
N ASP A 681 -7.41 17.51 -24.18
CA ASP A 681 -6.29 16.57 -24.20
C ASP A 681 -5.50 16.71 -25.50
N ASN A 682 -4.58 17.66 -25.50
CA ASN A 682 -3.69 17.92 -26.63
C ASN A 682 -2.86 16.69 -27.02
N ALA A 683 -2.37 15.92 -26.05
CA ALA A 683 -1.50 14.78 -26.31
C ALA A 683 -2.26 13.62 -26.97
N GLY A 684 -3.42 13.27 -26.43
CA GLY A 684 -4.29 12.24 -27.01
C GLY A 684 -4.87 12.64 -28.36
N CYS A 685 -5.25 13.91 -28.53
CA CYS A 685 -5.68 14.43 -29.83
C CYS A 685 -4.56 14.35 -30.86
N ARG A 686 -3.34 14.81 -30.54
CA ARG A 686 -2.19 14.75 -31.44
C ARG A 686 -1.87 13.32 -31.85
N LYS A 687 -1.88 12.38 -30.91
CA LYS A 687 -1.67 10.96 -31.20
C LYS A 687 -2.73 10.38 -32.14
N TRP A 688 -3.99 10.78 -31.99
CA TRP A 688 -5.06 10.38 -32.91
C TRP A 688 -4.87 11.03 -34.29
N LEU A 689 -4.57 12.33 -34.35
CA LEU A 689 -4.26 13.05 -35.58
C LEU A 689 -3.07 12.47 -36.32
N ASP A 690 -2.02 12.00 -35.63
CA ASP A 690 -0.89 11.31 -36.27
C ASP A 690 -1.37 10.08 -37.06
N GLY A 691 -2.36 9.34 -36.53
CA GLY A 691 -2.99 8.22 -37.23
C GLY A 691 -3.91 8.64 -38.39
N VAL A 692 -4.43 9.87 -38.37
CA VAL A 692 -5.25 10.45 -39.46
C VAL A 692 -4.35 10.98 -40.59
N VAL A 693 -3.26 11.67 -40.25
CA VAL A 693 -2.32 12.28 -41.20
C VAL A 693 -1.42 11.21 -41.82
N PHE A 694 -0.92 10.30 -40.99
CA PHE A 694 -0.05 9.20 -41.38
C PHE A 694 -0.74 7.87 -41.09
N PRO A 695 -1.85 7.55 -41.79
CA PRO A 695 -2.49 6.26 -41.61
C PRO A 695 -1.44 5.18 -41.90
N PRO A 696 -1.37 4.11 -41.10
CA PRO A 696 -0.41 3.04 -41.33
C PRO A 696 -0.59 2.55 -42.78
N ALA A 697 0.50 2.64 -43.57
CA ALA A 697 0.46 2.39 -45.00
C ALA A 697 -0.18 1.04 -45.31
N VAL A 698 -1.45 1.06 -45.70
CA VAL A 698 -2.12 -0.10 -46.26
C VAL A 698 -1.53 -0.22 -47.65
N LYS A 699 -0.77 -1.30 -47.90
CA LYS A 699 -0.20 -1.55 -49.23
C LYS A 699 -1.36 -1.62 -50.23
N GLU A 700 -1.49 -0.58 -51.05
CA GLU A 700 -2.39 -0.52 -52.21
C GLU A 700 -2.02 -1.67 -53.15
N GLY A 701 -2.80 -2.75 -53.10
CA GLY A 701 -2.56 -3.98 -53.86
C GLY A 701 -3.45 -5.16 -53.47
N ASP A 702 -3.98 -5.20 -52.24
CA ASP A 702 -5.01 -6.16 -51.83
C ASP A 702 -6.38 -5.46 -51.89
N GLY A 703 -7.11 -5.68 -52.99
CA GLY A 703 -8.51 -5.25 -53.13
C GLY A 703 -9.39 -5.91 -52.06
N ASP A 704 -9.93 -5.03 -51.22
CA ASP A 704 -11.08 -5.14 -50.32
C ASP A 704 -11.24 -6.33 -49.33
N VAL A 705 -11.42 -5.86 -48.08
CA VAL A 705 -12.01 -6.43 -46.86
C VAL A 705 -11.15 -7.34 -45.95
N PHE A 706 -10.88 -6.80 -44.75
CA PHE A 706 -10.35 -7.40 -43.51
C PHE A 706 -8.84 -7.61 -43.35
N LYS A 707 -8.10 -6.53 -43.01
CA LYS A 707 -6.89 -6.63 -42.16
C LYS A 707 -6.87 -5.54 -41.09
N ALA A 708 -7.63 -5.76 -40.02
CA ALA A 708 -7.45 -5.09 -38.74
C ALA A 708 -7.07 -6.11 -37.66
N TYR A 709 -6.06 -6.96 -37.91
CA TYR A 709 -5.29 -7.64 -36.88
C TYR A 709 -3.88 -7.90 -37.43
N ASP A 710 -2.88 -7.40 -36.72
CA ASP A 710 -1.45 -7.50 -37.02
C ASP A 710 -1.01 -8.98 -37.12
N THR A 711 -1.12 -9.56 -38.31
CA THR A 711 -0.48 -10.83 -38.65
C THR A 711 0.93 -10.52 -39.14
N THR A 712 1.81 -10.26 -38.17
CA THR A 712 3.27 -10.35 -38.37
C THR A 712 3.61 -11.58 -39.23
N ARG A 713 4.54 -11.40 -40.19
CA ARG A 713 5.10 -12.51 -40.99
C ARG A 713 5.40 -13.72 -40.08
N PRO A 714 5.01 -14.95 -40.47
CA PRO A 714 5.18 -16.11 -39.61
C PRO A 714 6.64 -16.23 -39.19
N THR A 715 6.91 -16.19 -37.90
CA THR A 715 8.28 -16.33 -37.40
C THR A 715 8.71 -17.78 -37.65
N GLU A 716 9.73 -17.96 -38.48
CA GLU A 716 10.22 -19.28 -38.84
C GLU A 716 11.14 -19.81 -37.73
N LEU A 717 10.74 -20.92 -37.11
CA LEU A 717 11.38 -21.47 -35.92
C LEU A 717 12.13 -22.73 -36.26
N LYS A 718 13.43 -22.78 -35.95
CA LYS A 718 14.30 -23.95 -36.25
C LYS A 718 13.91 -25.27 -35.55
N SER A 719 13.19 -25.24 -34.42
CA SER A 719 12.79 -26.46 -33.68
C SER A 719 11.69 -26.20 -32.64
N VAL A 720 11.07 -27.27 -32.13
CA VAL A 720 10.10 -27.19 -31.00
C VAL A 720 10.75 -26.62 -29.73
N LYS A 721 12.04 -26.89 -29.48
CA LYS A 721 12.77 -26.27 -28.35
C LYS A 721 12.88 -24.75 -28.54
N HIS A 722 13.09 -24.29 -29.78
CA HIS A 722 13.13 -22.87 -30.10
C HIS A 722 11.76 -22.21 -29.89
N LEU A 723 10.67 -22.88 -30.31
CA LEU A 723 9.30 -22.43 -30.04
C LEU A 723 9.04 -22.22 -28.54
N VAL A 724 9.39 -23.20 -27.71
CA VAL A 724 9.21 -23.11 -26.26
C VAL A 724 10.02 -21.95 -25.66
N LYS A 725 11.27 -21.76 -26.09
CA LYS A 725 12.13 -20.65 -25.61
C LYS A 725 11.54 -19.29 -26.00
N THR A 726 11.06 -19.16 -27.23
CA THR A 726 10.42 -17.93 -27.75
C THR A 726 9.12 -17.61 -26.99
N LEU A 727 8.27 -18.61 -26.72
CA LEU A 727 7.04 -18.45 -25.95
C LEU A 727 7.33 -18.07 -24.48
N LYS A 728 8.31 -18.71 -23.82
CA LYS A 728 8.72 -18.35 -22.45
C LYS A 728 9.19 -16.89 -22.35
N HIS A 729 10.06 -16.48 -23.27
CA HIS A 729 10.62 -15.13 -23.25
C HIS A 729 9.56 -14.05 -23.49
N ARG A 730 8.54 -14.32 -24.32
CA ARG A 730 7.42 -13.40 -24.53
C ARG A 730 6.47 -13.32 -23.33
N LEU A 731 6.05 -14.47 -22.80
CA LEU A 731 5.12 -14.51 -21.66
C LEU A 731 5.72 -13.85 -20.40
N ILE A 732 7.04 -13.92 -20.20
CA ILE A 732 7.73 -13.24 -19.10
C ILE A 732 7.81 -11.72 -19.32
N LYS A 733 7.97 -11.24 -20.57
CA LYS A 733 8.04 -9.79 -20.87
C LYS A 733 6.69 -9.08 -20.89
N GLN A 734 5.56 -9.79 -20.98
CA GLN A 734 4.20 -9.22 -21.04
C GLN A 734 3.51 -9.07 -19.67
N GLN A 735 4.23 -9.24 -18.56
CA GLN A 735 3.75 -8.87 -17.22
C GLN A 735 4.59 -7.69 -16.72
N PRO A 736 4.23 -6.43 -17.06
CA PRO A 736 3.11 -5.76 -16.38
C PRO A 736 2.26 -4.84 -17.27
N GLU A 737 1.05 -4.50 -16.79
CA GLU A 737 -0.03 -3.67 -17.37
C GLU A 737 -1.03 -4.38 -18.30
N PRO A 738 -2.28 -4.64 -17.83
CA PRO A 738 -3.31 -5.22 -18.67
C PRO A 738 -3.98 -4.14 -19.53
N ASN A 739 -3.76 -4.17 -20.85
CA ASN A 739 -4.74 -3.65 -21.79
C ASN A 739 -5.69 -4.79 -22.21
N PRO A 740 -6.92 -4.88 -21.68
CA PRO A 740 -7.82 -6.00 -21.90
C PRO A 740 -8.37 -6.12 -23.33
N GLN A 741 -8.05 -5.20 -24.25
CA GLN A 741 -8.61 -5.21 -25.61
C GLN A 741 -7.66 -5.64 -26.74
N ALA A 742 -6.38 -5.91 -26.47
CA ALA A 742 -5.45 -6.37 -27.51
C ALA A 742 -5.37 -7.91 -27.58
N SER A 743 -6.23 -8.54 -28.40
CA SER A 743 -6.02 -9.95 -28.79
C SER A 743 -4.95 -10.03 -29.87
N SER A 744 -3.74 -10.47 -29.51
CA SER A 744 -2.67 -10.74 -30.49
C SER A 744 -2.71 -12.21 -30.89
N THR A 745 -2.93 -12.47 -32.18
CA THR A 745 -2.81 -13.82 -32.74
C THR A 745 -1.42 -13.96 -33.37
N HIS A 746 -0.60 -14.85 -32.84
CA HIS A 746 0.74 -15.09 -33.38
C HIS A 746 0.79 -16.40 -34.17
N VAL A 747 1.36 -16.32 -35.37
CA VAL A 747 1.57 -17.48 -36.25
C VAL A 747 3.05 -17.86 -36.24
N TYR A 748 3.35 -19.07 -35.81
CA TYR A 748 4.70 -19.64 -35.89
C TYR A 748 4.74 -20.75 -36.92
N THR A 749 5.87 -20.88 -37.63
CA THR A 749 6.11 -22.00 -38.55
C THR A 749 7.32 -22.80 -38.13
N LEU A 750 7.19 -24.13 -38.09
CA LEU A 750 8.31 -25.06 -37.87
C LEU A 750 8.63 -25.79 -39.19
N PRO A 751 9.92 -25.91 -39.58
CA PRO A 751 10.31 -26.75 -40.70
C PRO A 751 10.11 -28.23 -40.33
N PRO A 752 9.80 -29.09 -41.31
CA PRO A 752 9.58 -30.50 -41.05
C PRO A 752 10.91 -31.15 -40.64
N PRO A 753 10.91 -32.10 -39.69
CA PRO A 753 12.10 -32.89 -39.38
C PRO A 753 12.48 -33.72 -40.61
N CYS A 754 13.79 -33.88 -40.85
CA CYS A 754 14.30 -34.82 -41.85
C CYS A 754 13.62 -36.18 -41.65
N VAL A 755 12.94 -36.66 -42.69
CA VAL A 755 12.06 -37.83 -42.63
C VAL A 755 12.91 -39.08 -42.37
N LEU A 756 12.58 -39.82 -41.31
CA LEU A 756 13.10 -41.17 -41.10
C LEU A 756 12.56 -42.09 -42.23
N PRO A 757 13.38 -42.97 -42.83
CA PRO A 757 12.94 -43.85 -43.91
C PRO A 757 11.76 -44.74 -43.44
N GLY A 758 10.65 -44.74 -44.19
CA GLY A 758 9.54 -45.69 -44.00
C GLY A 758 8.21 -45.15 -43.44
N LEU A 759 8.09 -43.86 -43.08
CA LEU A 759 6.81 -43.25 -42.68
C LEU A 759 6.24 -42.38 -43.82
N SER A 760 4.96 -42.59 -44.17
CA SER A 760 4.27 -41.70 -45.10
C SER A 760 4.26 -40.26 -44.54
N LYS A 761 4.68 -39.30 -45.37
CA LYS A 761 4.92 -37.90 -45.00
C LYS A 761 3.78 -37.23 -44.17
N PRO A 762 2.47 -37.54 -44.39
CA PRO A 762 1.38 -37.00 -43.57
C PRO A 762 1.36 -37.54 -42.12
N LYS A 763 1.67 -38.83 -41.90
CA LYS A 763 1.65 -39.45 -40.58
C LYS A 763 2.78 -38.91 -39.68
N ALA A 764 3.93 -38.60 -40.26
CA ALA A 764 5.05 -37.98 -39.54
C ALA A 764 4.72 -36.55 -39.08
N LEU A 765 4.07 -35.76 -39.94
CA LEU A 765 3.65 -34.40 -39.62
C LEU A 765 2.57 -34.37 -38.52
N HIS A 766 1.61 -35.28 -38.59
CA HIS A 766 0.56 -35.42 -37.57
C HIS A 766 1.15 -35.81 -36.20
N ARG A 767 2.05 -36.82 -36.15
CA ARG A 767 2.74 -37.21 -34.91
C ARG A 767 3.54 -36.06 -34.29
N LEU A 768 4.19 -35.23 -35.11
CA LEU A 768 4.92 -34.06 -34.65
C LEU A 768 3.97 -32.98 -34.08
N ALA A 769 2.80 -32.77 -34.71
CA ALA A 769 1.76 -31.88 -34.20
C ALA A 769 1.29 -32.31 -32.81
N THR A 770 0.94 -33.59 -32.64
CA THR A 770 0.46 -34.15 -31.38
C THR A 770 1.52 -34.07 -30.28
N LYS A 771 2.79 -34.39 -30.62
CA LYS A 771 3.92 -34.30 -29.66
C LYS A 771 4.17 -32.86 -29.22
N THR A 772 4.14 -31.91 -30.15
CA THR A 772 4.32 -30.48 -29.86
C THR A 772 3.18 -29.96 -28.98
N GLN A 773 1.94 -30.37 -29.24
CA GLN A 773 0.77 -29.94 -28.47
C GLN A 773 0.81 -30.47 -27.04
N LYS A 774 1.16 -31.76 -26.85
CA LYS A 774 1.35 -32.33 -25.51
C LYS A 774 2.46 -31.61 -24.73
N GLN A 775 3.56 -31.26 -25.40
CA GLN A 775 4.68 -30.58 -24.76
C GLN A 775 4.33 -29.14 -24.34
N LEU A 776 3.60 -28.38 -25.16
CA LEU A 776 3.15 -27.03 -24.83
C LEU A 776 2.12 -27.03 -23.69
N ARG A 777 1.14 -27.96 -23.71
CA ARG A 777 0.16 -28.10 -22.61
C ARG A 777 0.83 -28.42 -21.27
N ARG A 778 1.89 -29.24 -21.27
CA ARG A 778 2.65 -29.56 -20.05
C ARG A 778 3.43 -28.35 -19.51
N LEU A 779 3.95 -27.49 -20.39
CA LEU A 779 4.80 -26.35 -20.01
C LEU A 779 4.00 -25.08 -19.69
N PHE A 780 2.79 -24.94 -20.23
CA PHE A 780 1.93 -23.76 -20.06
C PHE A 780 0.47 -24.19 -19.84
N PRO A 781 0.12 -24.74 -18.66
CA PRO A 781 -1.19 -25.36 -18.41
C PRO A 781 -2.38 -24.37 -18.42
N GLY A 782 -2.12 -23.06 -18.29
CA GLY A 782 -3.14 -22.01 -18.36
C GLY A 782 -3.43 -21.48 -19.77
N GLU A 783 -2.63 -21.86 -20.76
CA GLU A 783 -2.70 -21.35 -22.13
C GLU A 783 -3.30 -22.39 -23.08
N ARG A 784 -4.10 -21.95 -24.06
CA ARG A 784 -4.66 -22.85 -25.09
C ARG A 784 -3.88 -22.70 -26.39
N PHE A 785 -3.39 -23.82 -26.92
CA PHE A 785 -2.66 -23.88 -28.19
C PHE A 785 -3.38 -24.78 -29.19
N LEU A 786 -3.60 -24.27 -30.41
CA LEU A 786 -4.06 -25.04 -31.56
C LEU A 786 -2.89 -25.26 -32.52
N ILE A 787 -2.65 -26.52 -32.88
CA ILE A 787 -1.55 -26.90 -33.77
C ILE A 787 -2.14 -27.56 -35.01
N ILE A 788 -1.95 -26.93 -36.16
CA ILE A 788 -2.50 -27.40 -37.43
C ILE A 788 -1.34 -27.89 -38.32
N PRO A 789 -1.28 -29.18 -38.69
CA PRO A 789 -0.33 -29.66 -39.68
C PRO A 789 -0.77 -29.20 -41.08
N ARG A 790 0.08 -28.45 -41.79
CA ARG A 790 -0.17 -27.99 -43.17
C ARG A 790 0.67 -28.80 -44.16
N LEU A 791 0.03 -29.40 -45.16
CA LEU A 791 0.69 -30.29 -46.13
C LEU A 791 1.45 -29.54 -47.23
N ASP A 792 1.15 -28.26 -47.49
CA ASP A 792 1.84 -27.46 -48.50
C ASP A 792 1.95 -25.95 -48.15
N PRO A 793 3.17 -25.38 -48.06
CA PRO A 793 4.44 -26.10 -47.87
C PRO A 793 4.41 -26.79 -46.50
N MET A 794 4.98 -28.00 -46.39
CA MET A 794 5.03 -28.84 -45.16
C MET A 794 5.50 -28.06 -43.93
N LYS A 795 4.57 -27.44 -43.18
CA LYS A 795 4.86 -26.59 -42.02
C LYS A 795 3.81 -26.84 -40.95
N LEU A 796 4.23 -26.77 -39.69
CA LEU A 796 3.30 -26.73 -38.56
C LEU A 796 2.91 -25.30 -38.28
N MET A 797 1.60 -25.02 -38.29
CA MET A 797 1.06 -23.72 -37.93
C MET A 797 0.60 -23.77 -36.47
N LEU A 798 1.18 -22.92 -35.64
CA LEU A 798 0.78 -22.75 -34.25
C LEU A 798 -0.06 -21.48 -34.10
N LEU A 799 -1.26 -21.60 -33.54
CA LEU A 799 -2.11 -20.49 -33.14
C LEU A 799 -2.14 -20.42 -31.60
N HIS A 800 -1.78 -19.25 -31.07
CA HIS A 800 -1.81 -18.94 -29.64
C HIS A 800 -2.66 -17.69 -29.43
N GLY A 801 -3.62 -17.76 -28.50
CA GLY A 801 -4.47 -16.64 -28.11
C GLY A 801 -4.55 -16.51 -26.59
N THR A 802 -4.51 -15.27 -26.08
CA THR A 802 -4.63 -14.97 -24.65
C THR A 802 -6.08 -15.08 -24.18
N SER A 803 -6.29 -15.33 -22.89
CA SER A 803 -7.48 -15.94 -22.28
C SER A 803 -8.82 -15.22 -22.36
N HIS A 804 -8.95 -14.14 -23.14
CA HIS A 804 -10.17 -13.31 -23.14
C HIS A 804 -11.09 -13.54 -24.34
N HIS A 805 -10.61 -13.77 -25.56
CA HIS A 805 -11.45 -14.17 -26.71
C HIS A 805 -10.71 -15.18 -27.60
N THR A 806 -11.25 -16.38 -27.81
CA THR A 806 -10.71 -17.32 -28.81
C THR A 806 -11.69 -17.38 -29.99
N ARG A 807 -11.35 -16.70 -31.09
CA ARG A 807 -12.02 -16.90 -32.39
C ARG A 807 -11.17 -17.86 -33.23
N ILE A 808 -11.81 -18.87 -33.81
CA ILE A 808 -11.14 -19.82 -34.72
C ILE A 808 -11.54 -19.44 -36.14
N HIS A 809 -10.57 -19.07 -36.97
CA HIS A 809 -10.75 -18.83 -38.40
C HIS A 809 -10.22 -20.04 -39.18
N LEU A 810 -11.06 -20.63 -40.03
CA LEU A 810 -10.65 -21.65 -41.02
C LEU A 810 -10.62 -20.97 -42.39
N ILE A 811 -9.44 -20.88 -43.01
CA ILE A 811 -9.26 -20.25 -44.33
C ILE A 811 -8.90 -21.34 -45.34
N PRO A 812 -9.76 -21.66 -46.32
CA PRO A 812 -9.36 -22.46 -47.47
C PRO A 812 -8.67 -21.55 -48.50
N LEU A 813 -7.45 -21.90 -48.89
CA LEU A 813 -6.76 -21.25 -50.01
C LEU A 813 -6.87 -22.17 -51.22
N THR A 814 -7.81 -21.90 -52.12
CA THR A 814 -7.84 -22.54 -53.44
C THR A 814 -7.08 -21.67 -54.44
N THR A 815 -6.14 -22.28 -55.15
CA THR A 815 -5.42 -21.63 -56.26
C THR A 815 -6.18 -21.81 -57.57
N ARG A 816 -6.34 -20.69 -58.28
CA ARG A 816 -6.80 -20.46 -59.67
C ARG A 816 -8.29 -20.15 -59.89
N SER A 817 -8.51 -18.86 -60.17
CA SER A 817 -9.44 -18.23 -61.12
C SER A 817 -10.81 -18.87 -61.39
N ILE A 818 -11.88 -18.18 -60.94
CA ILE A 818 -13.16 -17.78 -61.60
C ILE A 818 -14.05 -17.13 -60.50
N PRO A 819 -14.98 -16.18 -60.79
CA PRO A 819 -15.23 -15.03 -59.92
C PRO A 819 -16.31 -15.24 -58.84
N SER A 820 -16.14 -14.43 -57.78
CA SER A 820 -17.13 -13.97 -56.78
C SER A 820 -17.90 -15.01 -55.95
N TYR A 821 -17.48 -15.17 -54.68
CA TYR A 821 -18.24 -14.93 -53.43
C TYR A 821 -17.42 -15.48 -52.24
N PRO A 822 -17.03 -14.69 -51.22
CA PRO A 822 -16.40 -15.23 -50.03
C PRO A 822 -17.45 -15.55 -48.95
N ILE A 823 -17.56 -16.83 -48.56
CA ILE A 823 -18.28 -17.25 -47.35
C ILE A 823 -17.24 -17.45 -46.24
N ILE A 824 -17.35 -16.65 -45.17
CA ILE A 824 -16.53 -16.79 -43.96
C ILE A 824 -17.39 -17.46 -42.88
N ALA A 825 -17.02 -18.67 -42.45
CA ALA A 825 -17.59 -19.27 -41.24
C ALA A 825 -16.74 -18.84 -40.02
N SER A 826 -17.34 -18.08 -39.10
CA SER A 826 -16.71 -17.72 -37.82
C SER A 826 -17.34 -18.52 -36.69
N LEU A 827 -16.52 -19.20 -35.89
CA LEU A 827 -16.94 -19.85 -34.64
C LEU A 827 -16.40 -19.01 -33.47
N SER A 828 -17.32 -18.39 -32.73
CA SER A 828 -17.02 -17.60 -31.53
C SER A 828 -17.34 -18.43 -30.29
N LEU A 829 -16.35 -18.70 -29.45
CA LEU A 829 -16.53 -19.35 -28.14
C LEU A 829 -16.19 -18.34 -27.04
N THR A 830 -17.21 -17.82 -26.37
CA THR A 830 -17.10 -16.85 -25.27
C THR A 830 -17.02 -17.54 -23.90
N ARG A 831 -16.31 -16.90 -22.97
CA ARG A 831 -15.81 -17.45 -21.69
C ARG A 831 -16.87 -17.85 -20.65
N ARG A 832 -18.17 -17.75 -20.95
CA ARG A 832 -19.26 -18.10 -20.03
C ARG A 832 -20.46 -18.64 -20.80
N LEU A 833 -20.67 -19.95 -20.76
CA LEU A 833 -22.03 -20.50 -20.81
C LEU A 833 -22.65 -20.18 -19.44
N GLN A 834 -23.23 -18.98 -19.29
CA GLN A 834 -24.11 -18.72 -18.16
C GLN A 834 -25.43 -19.43 -18.43
N LEU A 835 -25.65 -20.56 -17.75
CA LEU A 835 -26.93 -21.27 -17.66
C LEU A 835 -27.94 -20.45 -16.83
N GLN A 836 -28.18 -19.19 -17.19
CA GLN A 836 -29.16 -18.34 -16.51
C GLN A 836 -30.54 -18.35 -17.18
N ASN A 837 -30.67 -18.91 -18.39
CA ASN A 837 -31.96 -19.11 -19.04
C ASN A 837 -31.94 -20.38 -19.91
N PRO A 838 -32.26 -21.56 -19.36
CA PRO A 838 -32.33 -22.80 -20.13
C PRO A 838 -33.45 -22.79 -21.20
N GLU A 839 -34.45 -21.92 -21.08
CA GLU A 839 -35.55 -21.79 -22.05
C GLU A 839 -35.12 -21.20 -23.41
N LEU A 840 -33.99 -20.48 -23.47
CA LEU A 840 -33.46 -19.94 -24.73
C LEU A 840 -32.69 -20.97 -25.57
N TYR A 841 -32.45 -22.16 -25.03
CA TYR A 841 -31.59 -23.17 -25.66
C TYR A 841 -32.30 -24.51 -25.94
N PHE A 842 -33.54 -24.67 -25.46
CA PHE A 842 -34.36 -25.85 -25.70
C PHE A 842 -35.82 -25.44 -25.92
N PRO A 843 -36.39 -25.60 -27.14
CA PRO A 843 -37.76 -25.20 -27.39
C PRO A 843 -38.75 -26.08 -26.63
N SER A 844 -39.78 -25.44 -26.07
CA SER A 844 -40.92 -26.06 -25.40
C SER A 844 -41.68 -26.98 -26.36
N SER A 845 -41.83 -28.25 -25.99
CA SER A 845 -42.72 -29.18 -26.67
C SER A 845 -44.17 -28.93 -26.24
N SER A 846 -44.96 -28.29 -27.11
CA SER A 846 -46.42 -28.47 -27.11
C SER A 846 -46.86 -28.99 -28.49
N THR A 847 -47.49 -30.15 -28.41
CA THR A 847 -48.20 -30.96 -29.41
C THR A 847 -48.92 -30.17 -30.52
N THR A 848 -48.62 -30.46 -31.79
CA THR A 848 -49.59 -30.99 -32.80
C THR A 848 -48.94 -31.26 -34.18
N SER A 849 -49.30 -32.43 -34.72
CA SER A 849 -49.21 -33.00 -36.09
C SER A 849 -48.20 -32.51 -37.15
N ALA A 850 -47.28 -33.43 -37.48
CA ALA A 850 -46.96 -33.95 -38.82
C ALA A 850 -46.75 -32.98 -40.00
N THR A 851 -45.47 -32.76 -40.32
CA THR A 851 -44.78 -32.94 -41.63
C THR A 851 -43.78 -31.80 -41.90
N GLU A 852 -42.57 -31.90 -41.34
CA GLU A 852 -41.34 -31.38 -41.95
C GLU A 852 -40.14 -31.80 -41.10
N LYS A 853 -39.23 -32.61 -41.66
CA LYS A 853 -37.90 -32.85 -41.09
C LYS A 853 -37.09 -31.56 -41.23
N LYS A 854 -36.96 -30.75 -40.17
CA LYS A 854 -36.08 -29.59 -40.16
C LYS A 854 -34.81 -29.86 -39.35
N ASN A 855 -33.71 -29.91 -40.11
CA ASN A 855 -32.33 -29.94 -39.65
C ASN A 855 -32.03 -28.72 -38.76
N ILE A 856 -31.08 -28.87 -37.85
CA ILE A 856 -30.40 -27.75 -37.18
C ILE A 856 -29.73 -26.90 -38.26
N SER A 857 -30.39 -25.82 -38.68
CA SER A 857 -29.86 -24.84 -39.61
C SER A 857 -28.99 -23.85 -38.85
N LEU A 858 -27.67 -24.02 -38.96
CA LEU A 858 -26.73 -22.92 -38.80
C LEU A 858 -27.14 -21.83 -39.80
N ILE A 859 -27.26 -20.58 -39.35
CA ILE A 859 -27.60 -19.44 -40.21
C ILE A 859 -26.42 -19.18 -41.16
N SER A 860 -26.44 -19.85 -42.32
CA SER A 860 -25.84 -19.50 -43.61
C SER A 860 -26.05 -20.72 -44.52
N SER A 861 -26.87 -20.56 -45.55
CA SER A 861 -27.40 -21.65 -46.40
C SER A 861 -26.42 -22.24 -47.42
N THR A 862 -25.09 -22.11 -47.26
CA THR A 862 -24.15 -22.52 -48.33
C THR A 862 -22.81 -23.15 -47.87
N CYS A 863 -22.66 -23.56 -46.61
CA CYS A 863 -21.39 -24.16 -46.13
C CYS A 863 -21.55 -25.66 -45.78
N THR A 864 -21.11 -26.56 -46.66
CA THR A 864 -20.96 -27.98 -46.34
C THR A 864 -19.52 -28.26 -45.86
N LEU A 865 -19.35 -28.35 -44.53
CA LEU A 865 -18.13 -28.94 -43.95
C LEU A 865 -18.05 -30.41 -44.40
N ASP A 866 -16.85 -30.89 -44.71
CA ASP A 866 -16.68 -32.31 -44.98
C ASP A 866 -17.04 -33.14 -43.71
N PRO A 867 -17.59 -34.35 -43.87
CA PRO A 867 -18.07 -35.15 -42.75
C PRO A 867 -17.00 -35.40 -41.67
N GLU A 868 -15.74 -35.57 -42.06
CA GLU A 868 -14.65 -35.86 -41.13
C GLU A 868 -14.31 -34.64 -40.26
N THR A 869 -14.28 -33.44 -40.85
CA THR A 869 -14.09 -32.18 -40.10
C THR A 869 -15.27 -31.90 -39.16
N ARG A 870 -16.50 -32.15 -39.61
CA ARG A 870 -17.71 -32.00 -38.78
C ARG A 870 -17.68 -32.93 -37.57
N ASP A 871 -17.31 -34.20 -37.78
CA ASP A 871 -17.29 -35.21 -36.74
C ASP A 871 -16.14 -34.99 -35.74
N ASN A 872 -15.00 -34.46 -36.20
CA ASN A 872 -13.88 -34.06 -35.35
C ASN A 872 -14.19 -32.81 -34.49
N ILE A 873 -14.91 -31.83 -35.04
CA ILE A 873 -15.39 -30.66 -34.28
C ILE A 873 -16.40 -31.11 -33.22
N ALA A 874 -17.34 -31.98 -33.59
CA ALA A 874 -18.30 -32.56 -32.64
C ALA A 874 -17.60 -33.32 -31.51
N ALA A 875 -16.65 -34.21 -31.83
CA ALA A 875 -15.88 -34.94 -30.83
C ALA A 875 -15.06 -34.02 -29.91
N SER A 876 -14.46 -32.95 -30.45
CA SER A 876 -13.71 -31.96 -29.67
C SER A 876 -14.62 -31.15 -28.73
N ILE A 877 -15.82 -30.77 -29.18
CA ILE A 877 -16.82 -30.08 -28.35
C ILE A 877 -17.30 -31.02 -27.25
N THR A 878 -17.71 -32.25 -27.57
CA THR A 878 -18.17 -33.24 -26.59
C THR A 878 -17.10 -33.55 -25.54
N THR A 879 -15.84 -33.70 -25.96
CA THR A 879 -14.72 -33.93 -25.03
C THR A 879 -14.46 -32.70 -24.14
N THR A 880 -14.56 -31.49 -24.69
CA THR A 880 -14.39 -30.25 -23.92
C THR A 880 -15.52 -30.06 -22.92
N LEU A 881 -16.76 -30.37 -23.32
CA LEU A 881 -17.95 -30.26 -22.48
C LEU A 881 -17.91 -31.31 -21.36
N ALA A 882 -17.53 -32.55 -21.66
CA ALA A 882 -17.29 -33.58 -20.65
C ALA A 882 -16.20 -33.16 -19.65
N THR A 883 -15.10 -32.58 -20.12
CA THR A 883 -13.98 -32.15 -19.26
C THR A 883 -14.36 -30.97 -18.37
N GLU A 884 -15.11 -29.99 -18.88
CA GLU A 884 -15.62 -28.88 -18.06
C GLU A 884 -16.69 -29.34 -17.07
N LEU A 885 -17.49 -30.36 -17.42
CA LEU A 885 -18.42 -31.01 -16.50
C LEU A 885 -17.67 -31.73 -15.37
N THR A 886 -16.63 -32.51 -15.70
CA THR A 886 -15.76 -33.17 -14.71
C THR A 886 -15.06 -32.13 -13.83
N ARG A 887 -14.61 -31.02 -14.41
CA ARG A 887 -14.00 -29.92 -13.66
C ARG A 887 -15.00 -29.27 -12.72
N PHE A 888 -16.19 -28.91 -13.19
CA PHE A 888 -17.28 -28.36 -12.39
C PHE A 888 -17.62 -29.28 -11.22
N LEU A 889 -17.81 -30.58 -11.50
CA LEU A 889 -18.05 -31.60 -10.49
C LEU A 889 -16.86 -31.77 -9.54
N SER A 890 -15.61 -31.53 -9.96
CA SER A 890 -14.45 -31.59 -9.05
C SER A 890 -14.22 -30.34 -8.20
N THR A 891 -14.79 -29.19 -8.61
CA THR A 891 -14.60 -27.88 -7.95
C THR A 891 -15.81 -27.36 -7.22
N ALA A 892 -16.98 -28.00 -7.38
CA ALA A 892 -18.15 -27.70 -6.57
C ALA A 892 -17.82 -27.95 -5.09
N ALA A 893 -18.32 -27.09 -4.20
CA ALA A 893 -18.15 -27.26 -2.76
C ALA A 893 -19.05 -28.43 -2.31
N TRP A 894 -18.52 -29.65 -2.36
CA TRP A 894 -19.16 -30.81 -1.77
C TRP A 894 -19.04 -30.71 -0.25
N PRO A 895 -20.10 -30.98 0.52
CA PRO A 895 -19.93 -31.22 1.94
C PRO A 895 -19.06 -32.48 2.15
N ASP A 896 -18.01 -32.36 2.95
CA ASP A 896 -16.98 -33.41 3.13
C ASP A 896 -17.51 -34.72 3.74
N THR A 897 -18.77 -34.75 4.20
CA THR A 897 -19.47 -35.95 4.68
C THR A 897 -20.98 -35.86 4.46
N LEU A 898 -21.53 -36.72 3.59
CA LEU A 898 -22.95 -37.08 3.58
C LEU A 898 -23.15 -38.30 4.48
N VAL A 899 -23.38 -38.10 5.78
CA VAL A 899 -23.82 -39.19 6.66
C VAL A 899 -25.35 -39.13 6.74
N PRO A 900 -26.08 -40.13 6.19
CA PRO A 900 -27.52 -40.19 6.37
C PRO A 900 -27.79 -40.62 7.81
N ARG A 901 -27.90 -39.68 8.73
CA ARG A 901 -28.63 -39.90 9.99
C ARG A 901 -30.03 -39.38 9.78
N PHE A 902 -31.00 -40.26 10.02
CA PHE A 902 -32.43 -39.98 9.98
C PHE A 902 -32.79 -38.92 11.05
N SER A 903 -32.61 -37.63 10.72
CA SER A 903 -33.31 -36.52 11.36
C SER A 903 -33.18 -35.27 10.47
N SER A 904 -34.31 -34.66 10.17
CA SER A 904 -34.52 -33.47 9.33
C SER A 904 -33.54 -32.32 9.62
N SER A 905 -32.52 -32.18 8.78
CA SER A 905 -31.67 -30.98 8.74
C SER A 905 -32.05 -30.13 7.51
N PRO A 906 -32.43 -28.85 7.70
CA PRO A 906 -32.91 -27.98 6.62
C PRO A 906 -31.84 -27.64 5.56
N SER A 907 -30.55 -27.91 5.84
CA SER A 907 -29.46 -27.64 4.89
C SER A 907 -29.36 -28.68 3.77
N VAL A 908 -29.77 -29.93 4.02
CA VAL A 908 -29.74 -31.01 3.01
C VAL A 908 -30.93 -30.89 2.08
N ASP A 909 -32.12 -30.55 2.60
CA ASP A 909 -33.32 -30.35 1.78
C ASP A 909 -33.21 -29.10 0.90
N ALA A 910 -32.67 -28.00 1.42
CA ALA A 910 -32.40 -26.80 0.61
C ALA A 910 -31.37 -27.07 -0.49
N PHE A 911 -30.32 -27.84 -0.21
CA PHE A 911 -29.31 -28.23 -1.20
C PHE A 911 -29.88 -29.15 -2.28
N LEU A 912 -30.63 -30.19 -1.89
CA LEU A 912 -31.26 -31.12 -2.81
C LEU A 912 -32.31 -30.40 -3.66
N GLN A 913 -33.16 -29.53 -3.10
CA GLN A 913 -34.13 -28.75 -3.88
C GLN A 913 -33.48 -27.80 -4.89
N THR A 914 -32.29 -27.27 -4.58
CA THR A 914 -31.57 -26.35 -5.48
C THR A 914 -30.92 -27.07 -6.66
N HIS A 915 -30.52 -28.34 -6.50
CA HIS A 915 -29.69 -29.03 -7.49
C HIS A 915 -30.34 -30.27 -8.13
N LEU A 916 -31.35 -30.90 -7.51
CA LEU A 916 -32.10 -32.03 -8.11
C LEU A 916 -32.78 -31.68 -9.42
N PRO A 917 -33.41 -30.49 -9.61
CA PRO A 917 -34.08 -30.17 -10.87
C PRO A 917 -33.10 -30.09 -12.06
N ALA A 918 -31.87 -29.62 -11.82
CA ALA A 918 -30.81 -29.57 -12.83
C ALA A 918 -30.26 -30.97 -13.15
N LEU A 919 -30.07 -31.81 -12.13
CA LEU A 919 -29.61 -33.20 -12.27
C LEU A 919 -30.68 -34.11 -12.90
N SER A 920 -31.94 -33.96 -12.51
CA SER A 920 -33.10 -34.68 -13.07
C SER A 920 -33.33 -34.33 -14.53
N ARG A 921 -33.33 -33.04 -14.91
CA ARG A 921 -33.46 -32.61 -16.31
C ARG A 921 -32.29 -33.05 -17.18
N PHE A 922 -31.08 -33.12 -16.62
CA PHE A 922 -29.89 -33.62 -17.31
C PHE A 922 -29.99 -35.14 -17.56
N LEU A 923 -30.45 -35.91 -16.57
CA LEU A 923 -30.64 -37.37 -16.69
C LEU A 923 -31.83 -37.74 -17.60
N SER A 924 -32.90 -36.94 -17.61
CA SER A 924 -34.04 -37.14 -18.52
C SER A 924 -33.72 -36.85 -19.99
N PHE A 925 -32.63 -36.11 -20.28
CA PHE A 925 -32.17 -35.83 -21.64
C PHE A 925 -31.44 -37.02 -22.28
N HIS A 926 -31.10 -38.04 -21.48
CA HIS A 926 -30.50 -39.30 -21.95
C HIS A 926 -31.56 -40.36 -22.36
N SER A 927 -32.74 -39.93 -22.80
CA SER A 927 -33.90 -40.77 -23.14
C SER A 927 -33.78 -41.54 -24.48
N SER A 928 -32.60 -41.59 -25.10
CA SER A 928 -32.33 -42.43 -26.29
C SER A 928 -31.61 -43.75 -25.99
N SER A 929 -31.51 -44.18 -24.73
CA SER A 929 -31.12 -45.55 -24.38
C SER A 929 -32.35 -46.34 -23.89
N PRO A 930 -32.61 -47.56 -24.40
CA PRO A 930 -33.72 -48.38 -23.92
C PRO A 930 -33.53 -48.68 -22.42
N SER A 931 -34.61 -48.48 -21.67
CA SER A 931 -34.84 -48.70 -20.22
C SER A 931 -33.66 -49.20 -19.37
N PRO A 932 -33.27 -48.50 -18.27
CA PRO A 932 -32.34 -49.07 -17.32
C PRO A 932 -33.06 -50.10 -16.42
N SER A 933 -32.54 -51.34 -16.46
CA SER A 933 -32.76 -52.38 -15.44
C SER A 933 -32.36 -51.86 -14.04
N PRO A 934 -33.00 -52.31 -12.94
CA PRO A 934 -32.78 -51.84 -11.57
C PRO A 934 -31.40 -52.18 -10.95
N THR A 935 -30.36 -52.42 -11.76
CA THR A 935 -29.02 -52.87 -11.34
C THR A 935 -27.95 -51.78 -11.33
N LEU A 936 -28.28 -50.51 -11.62
CA LEU A 936 -27.30 -49.40 -11.69
C LEU A 936 -27.27 -48.45 -10.48
N ILE A 937 -27.98 -48.75 -9.40
CA ILE A 937 -27.89 -48.00 -8.14
C ILE A 937 -26.58 -48.30 -7.36
N PRO A 938 -26.04 -49.53 -7.33
CA PRO A 938 -24.83 -49.84 -6.55
C PRO A 938 -23.50 -49.17 -7.00
N PRO A 939 -23.22 -48.92 -8.30
CA PRO A 939 -21.96 -48.29 -8.73
C PRO A 939 -21.87 -46.79 -8.42
N LEU A 940 -23.02 -46.11 -8.27
CA LEU A 940 -23.09 -44.67 -7.97
C LEU A 940 -22.88 -44.38 -6.48
N LEU A 941 -23.26 -45.32 -5.60
CA LEU A 941 -22.99 -45.25 -4.16
C LEU A 941 -21.53 -45.55 -3.79
N THR A 942 -20.79 -46.28 -4.64
CA THR A 942 -19.36 -46.57 -4.42
C THR A 942 -18.43 -45.42 -4.80
N LEU A 943 -18.92 -44.41 -5.54
CA LEU A 943 -18.18 -43.19 -5.87
C LEU A 943 -18.28 -42.10 -4.80
N LEU A 944 -19.17 -42.24 -3.81
CA LEU A 944 -19.45 -41.21 -2.80
C LEU A 944 -18.81 -41.46 -1.41
N THR A 945 -17.96 -42.48 -1.27
CA THR A 945 -17.25 -42.77 -0.02
C THR A 945 -15.78 -43.16 -0.24
N PRO A 946 -14.83 -42.20 -0.32
CA PRO A 946 -13.43 -42.52 -0.09
C PRO A 946 -13.12 -42.48 1.43
N PRO A 947 -12.20 -43.32 1.95
CA PRO A 947 -11.71 -43.19 3.32
C PRO A 947 -10.82 -41.93 3.43
N PRO A 948 -10.66 -41.35 4.63
CA PRO A 948 -9.94 -40.09 4.80
C PRO A 948 -8.45 -40.28 4.45
N PRO A 949 -7.84 -39.46 3.58
CA PRO A 949 -6.41 -39.48 3.42
C PRO A 949 -5.77 -38.70 4.57
N ARG A 950 -4.84 -39.35 5.30
CA ARG A 950 -3.86 -38.62 6.10
C ARG A 950 -3.04 -37.74 5.15
N ILE A 951 -3.22 -36.43 5.22
CA ILE A 951 -2.48 -35.48 4.38
C ILE A 951 -1.02 -35.46 4.85
N ASN A 952 -0.15 -36.13 4.11
CA ASN A 952 1.28 -36.06 4.33
C ASN A 952 1.83 -34.73 3.78
N LEU A 953 2.01 -33.75 4.68
CA LEU A 953 2.51 -32.39 4.42
C LEU A 953 3.83 -32.38 3.61
N ILE A 954 4.66 -33.42 3.73
CA ILE A 954 5.91 -33.59 2.98
C ILE A 954 5.64 -33.65 1.46
N THR A 955 4.54 -34.30 1.06
CA THR A 955 4.14 -34.45 -0.34
C THR A 955 3.57 -33.15 -0.90
N LEU A 956 2.80 -32.42 -0.08
CA LEU A 956 2.18 -31.15 -0.44
C LEU A 956 3.25 -30.07 -0.64
N PHE A 957 4.23 -29.98 0.27
CA PHE A 957 5.34 -29.03 0.19
C PHE A 957 6.26 -29.29 -1.01
N ARG A 958 6.51 -30.55 -1.38
CA ARG A 958 7.33 -30.90 -2.55
C ARG A 958 6.64 -30.58 -3.88
N ARG A 959 5.31 -30.75 -3.97
CA ARG A 959 4.56 -30.68 -5.24
C ARG A 959 3.87 -29.34 -5.51
N ASP A 960 3.51 -28.56 -4.47
CA ASP A 960 2.69 -27.37 -4.65
C ASP A 960 3.47 -26.06 -4.37
N ALA A 961 3.59 -25.22 -5.40
CA ALA A 961 4.22 -23.91 -5.30
C ALA A 961 3.40 -22.90 -4.47
N ARG A 962 2.08 -23.06 -4.37
CA ARG A 962 1.21 -22.18 -3.58
C ARG A 962 1.35 -22.43 -2.08
N ALA A 963 1.45 -23.69 -1.67
CA ALA A 963 1.68 -24.06 -0.27
C ALA A 963 3.03 -23.52 0.24
N ARG A 964 4.09 -23.63 -0.58
CA ARG A 964 5.40 -23.02 -0.28
C ARG A 964 5.31 -21.50 -0.11
N LYS A 965 4.57 -20.82 -1.00
CA LYS A 965 4.39 -19.36 -0.93
C LYS A 965 3.60 -18.93 0.30
N PHE A 966 2.59 -19.70 0.71
CA PHE A 966 1.81 -19.46 1.92
C PHE A 966 2.65 -19.57 3.19
N ILE A 967 3.44 -20.64 3.32
CA ILE A 967 4.32 -20.84 4.48
C ILE A 967 5.40 -19.74 4.57
N LEU A 968 6.01 -19.36 3.45
CA LEU A 968 6.98 -18.25 3.41
C LEU A 968 6.34 -16.90 3.77
N ALA A 969 5.08 -16.67 3.39
CA ALA A 969 4.35 -15.46 3.76
C ALA A 969 4.04 -15.43 5.27
N ALA A 970 3.63 -16.56 5.86
CA ALA A 970 3.37 -16.68 7.29
C ALA A 970 4.63 -16.44 8.14
N VAL A 971 5.79 -16.98 7.72
CA VAL A 971 7.08 -16.76 8.40
C VAL A 971 7.49 -15.29 8.33
N LYS A 972 7.35 -14.64 7.15
CA LYS A 972 7.69 -13.22 6.99
C LYS A 972 6.75 -12.30 7.77
N GLN A 973 5.48 -12.66 7.93
CA GLN A 973 4.53 -11.93 8.77
C GLN A 973 4.89 -12.01 10.26
N ARG A 974 5.38 -13.17 10.71
CA ARG A 974 5.75 -13.39 12.12
C ARG A 974 7.11 -12.78 12.48
N PHE A 975 8.04 -12.71 11.52
CA PHE A 975 9.41 -12.19 11.71
C PHE A 975 9.78 -11.16 10.62
N PRO A 976 9.31 -9.91 10.73
CA PRO A 976 9.45 -8.91 9.67
C PRO A 976 10.88 -8.43 9.40
N VAL A 977 11.80 -8.61 10.35
CA VAL A 977 13.24 -8.27 10.25
C VAL A 977 14.10 -9.36 9.57
N LEU A 978 13.49 -10.48 9.19
CA LEU A 978 14.17 -11.61 8.56
C LEU A 978 14.09 -11.53 7.02
N GLU A 979 15.23 -11.36 6.35
CA GLU A 979 15.35 -11.47 4.89
C GLU A 979 15.69 -12.93 4.52
N ILE A 980 14.81 -13.64 3.83
CA ILE A 980 15.04 -15.04 3.45
C ILE A 980 16.00 -15.10 2.25
N VAL A 981 17.19 -15.68 2.44
CA VAL A 981 18.26 -15.70 1.43
C VAL A 981 18.51 -17.14 0.96
N GLY A 982 17.55 -17.72 0.24
CA GLY A 982 17.71 -19.04 -0.40
C GLY A 982 16.42 -19.84 -0.58
N GLU A 983 16.45 -20.86 -1.44
CA GLU A 983 15.36 -21.85 -1.51
C GLU A 983 15.42 -22.81 -0.30
N PRO A 984 14.27 -23.22 0.28
CA PRO A 984 14.24 -24.15 1.41
C PRO A 984 14.93 -25.47 1.06
N ARG A 985 15.96 -25.84 1.82
CA ARG A 985 16.75 -27.07 1.57
C ARG A 985 16.19 -28.24 2.36
N GLY A 986 15.25 -28.96 1.76
CA GLY A 986 14.78 -30.25 2.26
C GLY A 986 13.82 -30.17 3.45
N VAL A 987 13.00 -31.21 3.58
CA VAL A 987 12.09 -31.45 4.71
C VAL A 987 12.63 -32.69 5.40
N ARG A 988 12.91 -32.61 6.71
CA ARG A 988 13.29 -33.78 7.51
C ARG A 988 12.07 -34.69 7.70
N ASP A 989 12.30 -35.97 8.01
CA ASP A 989 11.22 -36.97 8.12
C ASP A 989 10.22 -36.67 9.27
N ASP A 990 10.56 -35.72 10.15
CA ASP A 990 9.72 -35.19 11.24
C ASP A 990 8.86 -33.97 10.84
N GLY A 991 8.86 -33.57 9.56
CA GLY A 991 8.05 -32.45 9.05
C GLY A 991 8.68 -31.07 9.20
N VAL A 992 9.90 -30.96 9.74
CA VAL A 992 10.59 -29.68 9.95
C VAL A 992 11.17 -29.15 8.63
N VAL A 993 10.87 -27.89 8.33
CA VAL A 993 11.34 -27.16 7.13
C VAL A 993 12.42 -26.17 7.53
N ALA A 994 13.66 -26.38 7.08
CA ALA A 994 14.74 -25.43 7.32
C ALA A 994 14.72 -24.30 6.29
N VAL A 995 14.72 -23.05 6.76
CA VAL A 995 14.76 -21.85 5.92
C VAL A 995 15.96 -21.01 6.34
N GLU A 996 16.81 -20.62 5.39
CA GLU A 996 18.00 -19.83 5.64
C GLU A 996 17.66 -18.33 5.47
N GLY A 997 17.93 -17.53 6.50
CA GLY A 997 17.58 -16.11 6.53
C GLY A 997 18.71 -15.25 7.10
N LYS A 998 18.72 -13.98 6.71
CA LYS A 998 19.64 -12.93 7.16
C LYS A 998 18.85 -11.92 7.98
N VAL A 999 19.32 -11.61 9.19
CA VAL A 999 18.71 -10.60 10.07
C VAL A 999 19.31 -9.24 9.74
N MET A 1000 18.48 -8.21 9.58
CA MET A 1000 18.93 -6.86 9.21
C MET A 1000 18.73 -5.89 10.39
N GLY A 1001 19.81 -5.53 11.08
CA GLY A 1001 19.83 -4.47 12.11
C GLY A 1001 20.91 -4.63 13.19
N GLU A 1002 21.43 -3.51 13.70
CA GLU A 1002 22.28 -3.47 14.91
C GLU A 1002 21.36 -3.38 16.15
N GLY A 1003 21.12 -4.51 16.80
CA GLY A 1003 20.37 -4.55 18.06
C GLY A 1003 20.64 -5.85 18.80
N GLU A 1004 20.98 -5.76 20.09
CA GLU A 1004 21.19 -6.92 20.96
C GLU A 1004 19.89 -7.71 21.11
N TRP A 1005 19.92 -8.99 20.74
CA TRP A 1005 18.84 -9.94 20.95
C TRP A 1005 19.12 -10.76 22.22
N ARG A 1006 18.29 -10.59 23.26
CA ARG A 1006 18.27 -11.49 24.44
C ARG A 1006 16.99 -12.32 24.43
N GLY A 1007 17.08 -13.58 24.04
CA GLY A 1007 16.01 -14.57 24.18
C GLY A 1007 16.45 -15.72 25.08
N ARG A 1008 15.86 -15.84 26.27
CA ARG A 1008 16.10 -16.91 27.25
C ARG A 1008 14.97 -17.95 27.14
N GLU A 1009 15.40 -19.22 27.08
CA GLU A 1009 14.74 -20.51 27.33
C GLU A 1009 13.21 -20.61 27.42
N GLU A 1010 12.63 -21.44 26.53
CA GLU A 1010 11.75 -22.56 26.90
C GLU A 1010 11.59 -23.48 25.67
N MET A 1011 12.23 -24.65 25.69
CA MET A 1011 11.81 -25.92 25.04
C MET A 1011 12.92 -26.97 25.26
N GLY A 1012 12.62 -27.94 26.13
CA GLY A 1012 13.53 -29.04 26.45
C GLY A 1012 13.69 -30.03 25.30
N GLY A 1013 14.94 -30.37 24.96
CA GLY A 1013 15.28 -31.45 24.04
C GLY A 1013 16.77 -31.76 24.10
N ARG A 1014 17.14 -32.90 24.70
CA ARG A 1014 18.54 -33.36 24.84
C ARG A 1014 19.18 -33.61 23.47
N GLY A 1015 20.32 -32.98 23.20
CA GLY A 1015 21.18 -33.29 22.06
C GLY A 1015 22.65 -32.99 22.38
N ARG A 1016 23.53 -33.99 22.19
CA ARG A 1016 24.97 -34.00 22.53
C ARG A 1016 25.77 -32.87 21.86
N GLU A 1017 26.59 -32.17 22.64
CA GLU A 1017 27.67 -31.30 22.17
C GLU A 1017 28.90 -32.10 21.69
N ARG A 1018 29.47 -31.66 20.56
CA ARG A 1018 30.88 -31.89 20.20
C ARG A 1018 31.48 -30.53 19.87
N GLY A 1019 32.55 -30.19 20.58
CA GLY A 1019 33.21 -28.89 20.51
C GLY A 1019 34.04 -28.63 19.26
N GLY A 1020 34.44 -27.36 19.10
CA GLY A 1020 35.40 -26.92 18.09
C GLY A 1020 35.62 -25.41 18.02
N ARG A 1021 36.67 -24.96 18.72
CA ARG A 1021 37.62 -23.85 18.46
C ARG A 1021 37.16 -22.44 18.04
N GLU A 1022 37.64 -21.49 18.85
CA GLU A 1022 37.86 -20.06 18.58
C GLU A 1022 38.78 -19.78 17.37
N GLY A 1023 38.58 -18.63 16.73
CA GLY A 1023 39.60 -17.98 15.91
C GLY A 1023 39.14 -16.86 14.98
N VAL A 1024 39.53 -15.63 15.34
CA VAL A 1024 39.87 -14.46 14.47
C VAL A 1024 38.73 -13.52 14.04
N GLY A 1025 38.92 -12.24 14.38
CA GLY A 1025 38.03 -11.13 14.13
C GLY A 1025 37.98 -10.65 12.67
N GLY A 1026 36.79 -10.18 12.32
CA GLY A 1026 36.49 -9.36 11.15
C GLY A 1026 35.08 -8.81 11.32
N ARG A 1027 34.86 -7.52 11.04
CA ARG A 1027 33.51 -6.94 10.97
C ARG A 1027 32.74 -7.69 9.88
N GLY A 1028 31.90 -8.63 10.28
CA GLY A 1028 31.13 -9.48 9.38
C GLY A 1028 29.68 -9.55 9.84
N ALA A 1029 28.75 -9.41 8.89
CA ALA A 1029 27.34 -9.68 9.13
C ALA A 1029 27.17 -11.04 9.81
N VAL A 1030 26.44 -11.08 10.92
CA VAL A 1030 26.17 -12.32 11.65
C VAL A 1030 25.20 -13.16 10.81
N TRP A 1031 25.65 -14.32 10.34
CA TRP A 1031 24.78 -15.30 9.68
C TRP A 1031 24.19 -16.22 10.75
N GLU A 1032 22.96 -15.98 11.16
CA GLU A 1032 22.26 -16.87 12.08
C GLU A 1032 21.37 -17.86 11.32
N ARG A 1033 21.50 -19.14 11.66
CA ARG A 1033 20.70 -20.21 11.07
C ARG A 1033 19.44 -20.42 11.91
N LEU A 1034 18.33 -19.83 11.49
CA LEU A 1034 17.03 -20.01 12.14
C LEU A 1034 16.38 -21.32 11.66
N ILE A 1035 16.05 -22.24 12.58
CA ILE A 1035 15.31 -23.47 12.27
C ILE A 1035 13.88 -23.31 12.80
N VAL A 1036 12.89 -23.26 11.91
CA VAL A 1036 11.48 -23.13 12.29
C VAL A 1036 10.81 -24.50 12.20
N GLY A 1037 10.46 -25.07 13.37
CA GLY A 1037 9.60 -26.24 13.45
C GLY A 1037 8.13 -25.85 13.33
N VAL A 1038 7.39 -26.48 12.42
CA VAL A 1038 5.93 -26.34 12.33
C VAL A 1038 5.32 -27.62 12.89
N GLY A 1039 4.85 -27.57 14.13
CA GLY A 1039 4.01 -28.61 14.75
C GLY A 1039 2.52 -28.34 14.51
N GLU A 1040 1.70 -29.40 14.61
CA GLU A 1040 0.30 -29.55 14.14
C GLU A 1040 -0.54 -28.28 13.91
#